data_AF-A0A6B0R9X2-F1
#
_entry.id   AF-A0A6B0R9X2-F1
#
_cell.length_a   1.000
_cell.length_b   1.000
_cell.length_c   1.000
_cell.angle_alpha   90.00
_cell.angle_beta   90.00
_cell.angle_gamma   90.00
#
_symmetry.space_group_name_H-M   'P 1'
#
loop_
_entity.id
_entity.type
_entity.pdbx_description
1 polymer ?
#
loop_
_entity_poly.entity_id
_entity_poly.type
_entity_poly.pdbx_seq_one_letter_code
_entity_poly.pdbx_strand_id
1 'polypeptide(L)'
;MLHYSPADDFRYFSAFCTEENIEQSISYLDQELTTFGFPSLYEESKGKETKRGLNIVAVLNCMNELLVLQRKNLLAQENVETQNLKLGSDMDHLQNCYAKLKEQLETSRREMIGLQERDRQLQCKNRNLHQLLKNEKDEVQKLQNIIASRATQYNHDMKRKEREYNKLKERLHQLVMNKKDKKIAMEVLNYVGRADGKRGSWRTGKTEARNEDEMYKILLNDYEYRQKQILMENAELKKVLQQMKKEMISLLSPQKQKPRERADDSTGTVISDIEEDAGELSRESIWDLSCETVREQLTNSIRKQWRILKSHVEKLDNQVSKVHLEGFNDEDVISRQDHEQETEKLELEIQQCKEMIKTQQQLLQQQLATACDDDTTSLLRDCYLLEEKERLKEEWSLFKEQKKNFEKERRSFTEAAIRLGLERKAFEEERASWLKQQFLNMTTFDHQNSENVKLFSAFSGSEYFVFVFDVGHKTWKYYDWSQITTVVLFSNYDPELMCHAHAKGARVVLKGDVPVKDIINATFRASWIAQQVKLAKTQYTDGINLDIEQDVAHSSPEYYALTALVKETTDSFHHEIKGSQVTFDVPWGPNCVGARCYNYTGIADACDFLFVMSYDERCLACSQCIAGANSPYIQTLTGYDDFIKIGINPKKLVMGIPWYGYDFTCQNLSVDHVCTTAKYPCRDAVHHQVTYQKIMKQVNSSTSGRLWDKNQQSPYYHYKDQAGHFHQVWYDDPQSISLKASYVQKRGILGIGMWHANCLDYSGDAIAKQQTEEMWKALKPNL
;
A
#
# COMPACT_ATOMS: atom_id res chain seq x y z
N MET A 1 -48.13 -47.87 4.55
CA MET A 1 -49.09 -48.74 5.27
C MET A 1 -50.48 -48.44 4.76
N LEU A 2 -50.98 -49.26 3.85
CA LEU A 2 -52.37 -49.71 3.74
C LEU A 2 -52.26 -51.02 2.95
N HIS A 3 -52.29 -52.13 3.70
CA HIS A 3 -52.27 -53.47 3.14
C HIS A 3 -53.55 -53.67 2.34
N TYR A 4 -53.44 -53.82 1.02
CA TYR A 4 -54.47 -54.49 0.24
C TYR A 4 -54.07 -55.95 0.07
N SER A 5 -54.74 -56.80 0.85
CA SER A 5 -54.73 -58.25 0.74
C SER A 5 -55.47 -58.65 -0.54
N PRO A 6 -54.90 -59.45 -1.46
CA PRO A 6 -55.65 -60.04 -2.55
C PRO A 6 -56.24 -61.37 -2.06
N ALA A 7 -57.17 -61.29 -1.15
CA ALA A 7 -57.95 -62.43 -0.69
C ALA A 7 -59.28 -61.88 -0.20
N ASP A 8 -60.26 -61.79 -1.11
CA ASP A 8 -61.64 -62.19 -0.88
C ASP A 8 -62.53 -61.80 -2.08
N ASP A 9 -63.54 -62.63 -2.31
CA ASP A 9 -64.64 -62.47 -3.26
C ASP A 9 -64.38 -62.79 -4.75
N PHE A 10 -63.84 -63.99 -5.04
CA PHE A 10 -64.37 -64.78 -6.17
C PHE A 10 -65.76 -65.32 -5.78
N ARG A 11 -66.76 -64.43 -5.73
CA ARG A 11 -68.15 -64.86 -5.70
C ARG A 11 -68.48 -65.45 -7.08
N TYR A 12 -68.91 -66.70 -7.07
CA TYR A 12 -69.59 -67.33 -8.20
C TYR A 12 -70.68 -66.35 -8.69
N PHE A 13 -70.45 -65.72 -9.84
CA PHE A 13 -71.54 -65.06 -10.54
C PHE A 13 -72.54 -66.16 -10.89
N SER A 14 -73.71 -66.14 -10.25
CA SER A 14 -74.88 -66.83 -10.79
C SER A 14 -74.98 -66.45 -12.26
N ALA A 15 -75.16 -67.44 -13.14
CA ALA A 15 -75.19 -67.19 -14.58
C ALA A 15 -76.17 -66.03 -14.87
N PHE A 16 -75.64 -64.94 -15.46
CA PHE A 16 -76.41 -63.73 -15.78
C PHE A 16 -77.62 -64.04 -16.70
N CYS A 17 -77.52 -65.12 -17.47
CA CYS A 17 -78.58 -65.62 -18.33
C CYS A 17 -78.82 -67.12 -18.07
N THR A 18 -80.08 -67.50 -17.91
CA THR A 18 -80.61 -68.86 -17.77
C THR A 18 -81.74 -69.06 -18.79
N GLU A 19 -82.13 -70.31 -19.07
CA GLU A 19 -83.16 -70.61 -20.08
C GLU A 19 -84.51 -69.92 -19.82
N GLU A 20 -84.80 -69.57 -18.56
CA GLU A 20 -86.05 -68.93 -18.14
C GLU A 20 -86.03 -67.40 -18.29
N ASN A 21 -84.86 -66.76 -18.40
CA ASN A 21 -84.73 -65.29 -18.39
C ASN A 21 -84.06 -64.67 -19.63
N ILE A 22 -83.85 -65.45 -20.69
CA ILE A 22 -83.13 -65.05 -21.92
C ILE A 22 -83.60 -63.69 -22.48
N GLU A 23 -84.91 -63.51 -22.65
CA GLU A 23 -85.49 -62.28 -23.23
C GLU A 23 -85.23 -61.05 -22.35
N GLN A 24 -85.29 -61.22 -21.02
CA GLN A 24 -85.03 -60.14 -20.06
C GLN A 24 -83.54 -59.78 -20.04
N SER A 25 -82.65 -60.78 -20.06
CA SER A 25 -81.20 -60.60 -20.11
C SER A 25 -80.74 -59.93 -21.41
N ILE A 26 -81.31 -60.29 -22.56
CA ILE A 26 -81.01 -59.65 -23.85
C ILE A 26 -81.50 -58.20 -23.86
N SER A 27 -82.73 -57.94 -23.38
CA SER A 27 -83.25 -56.56 -23.30
C SER A 27 -82.41 -55.68 -22.37
N TYR A 28 -81.90 -56.23 -21.27
CA TYR A 28 -81.00 -55.50 -20.36
C TYR A 28 -79.66 -55.19 -21.03
N LEU A 29 -79.03 -56.18 -21.67
CA LEU A 29 -77.76 -55.97 -22.37
C LEU A 29 -77.89 -54.97 -23.52
N ASP A 30 -78.97 -55.04 -24.30
CA ASP A 30 -79.26 -54.09 -25.36
C ASP A 30 -79.36 -52.65 -24.82
N GLN A 31 -80.06 -52.46 -23.71
CA GLN A 31 -80.19 -51.15 -23.07
C GLN A 31 -78.86 -50.61 -22.55
N GLU A 32 -78.07 -51.44 -21.84
CA GLU A 32 -76.76 -51.05 -21.32
C GLU A 32 -75.80 -50.73 -22.47
N LEU A 33 -75.68 -51.61 -23.46
CA LEU A 33 -74.83 -51.40 -24.64
C LEU A 33 -75.20 -50.13 -25.40
N THR A 34 -76.50 -49.89 -25.61
CA THR A 34 -76.97 -48.67 -26.28
C THR A 34 -76.66 -47.42 -25.44
N THR A 35 -76.72 -47.51 -24.11
CA THR A 35 -76.34 -46.43 -23.19
C THR A 35 -74.84 -46.12 -23.28
N PHE A 36 -74.00 -47.14 -23.49
CA PHE A 36 -72.57 -46.98 -23.78
C PHE A 36 -72.27 -46.60 -25.25
N GLY A 37 -73.30 -46.37 -26.07
CA GLY A 37 -73.18 -45.88 -27.44
C GLY A 37 -73.03 -46.96 -28.51
N PHE A 38 -73.23 -48.23 -28.17
CA PHE A 38 -73.21 -49.34 -29.14
C PHE A 38 -74.56 -49.48 -29.89
N PRO A 39 -74.56 -50.06 -31.10
CA PRO A 39 -75.79 -50.34 -31.84
C PRO A 39 -76.72 -51.32 -31.10
N SER A 40 -78.03 -51.17 -31.29
CA SER A 40 -79.01 -52.10 -30.72
C SER A 40 -78.84 -53.51 -31.28
N LEU A 41 -79.05 -54.50 -30.43
CA LEU A 41 -78.97 -55.93 -30.72
C LEU A 41 -80.20 -56.45 -31.47
N TYR A 42 -81.27 -55.67 -31.57
CA TYR A 42 -82.50 -56.03 -32.29
C TYR A 42 -82.48 -55.54 -33.74
N GLU A 43 -83.13 -56.30 -34.62
CA GLU A 43 -83.28 -55.95 -36.03
C GLU A 43 -84.33 -54.83 -36.22
N GLU A 44 -84.01 -53.76 -36.96
CA GLU A 44 -84.95 -52.70 -37.29
C GLU A 44 -85.98 -53.19 -38.33
N SER A 45 -87.15 -53.64 -37.88
CA SER A 45 -88.23 -54.04 -38.79
C SER A 45 -89.01 -52.83 -39.32
N LYS A 46 -88.87 -52.56 -40.63
CA LYS A 46 -89.80 -51.68 -41.36
C LYS A 46 -91.07 -52.46 -41.74
N GLY A 47 -91.99 -52.63 -40.79
CA GLY A 47 -93.33 -53.18 -41.09
C GLY A 47 -94.05 -53.80 -39.90
N LYS A 48 -95.37 -53.58 -39.84
CA LYS A 48 -96.26 -53.97 -38.73
C LYS A 48 -96.22 -55.48 -38.44
N GLU A 49 -96.09 -55.78 -37.14
CA GLU A 49 -96.31 -57.06 -36.45
C GLU A 49 -95.59 -58.30 -37.01
N THR A 50 -94.37 -58.54 -36.51
CA THR A 50 -93.93 -59.89 -36.07
C THR A 50 -92.61 -59.76 -35.30
N LYS A 51 -92.43 -60.64 -34.31
CA LYS A 51 -91.31 -60.79 -33.34
C LYS A 51 -90.01 -60.02 -33.67
N ARG A 52 -89.53 -59.18 -32.73
CA ARG A 52 -88.18 -58.60 -32.77
C ARG A 52 -87.15 -59.74 -32.80
N GLY A 53 -86.54 -59.97 -33.95
CA GLY A 53 -85.45 -60.93 -34.11
C GLY A 53 -84.15 -60.35 -33.58
N LEU A 54 -83.36 -61.17 -32.90
CA LEU A 54 -81.99 -60.82 -32.52
C LEU A 54 -81.13 -60.73 -33.79
N ASN A 55 -80.45 -59.60 -34.00
CA ASN A 55 -79.49 -59.47 -35.08
C ASN A 55 -78.14 -60.03 -34.63
N ILE A 56 -77.86 -61.27 -35.04
CA ILE A 56 -76.62 -61.99 -34.68
C ILE A 56 -75.37 -61.21 -35.13
N VAL A 57 -75.42 -60.50 -36.25
CA VAL A 57 -74.29 -59.69 -36.74
C VAL A 57 -74.04 -58.50 -35.83
N ALA A 58 -75.11 -57.81 -35.38
CA ALA A 58 -74.99 -56.71 -34.41
C ALA A 58 -74.40 -57.22 -33.08
N VAL A 59 -74.86 -58.37 -32.59
CA VAL A 59 -74.34 -59.00 -31.36
C VAL A 59 -72.85 -59.32 -31.47
N LEU A 60 -72.43 -59.99 -32.55
CA LEU A 60 -71.02 -60.37 -32.73
C LEU A 60 -70.11 -59.14 -32.88
N ASN A 61 -70.57 -58.09 -33.56
CA ASN A 61 -69.82 -56.84 -33.69
C ASN A 61 -69.73 -56.11 -32.35
N CYS A 62 -70.83 -55.97 -31.60
CA CYS A 62 -70.82 -55.39 -30.26
C CYS A 62 -69.89 -56.16 -29.32
N MET A 63 -69.90 -57.49 -29.36
CA MET A 63 -68.97 -58.33 -28.58
C MET A 63 -67.51 -58.09 -28.98
N ASN A 64 -67.20 -58.00 -30.28
CA ASN A 64 -65.85 -57.72 -30.74
C ASN A 64 -65.38 -56.31 -30.34
N GLU A 65 -66.25 -55.30 -30.45
CA GLU A 65 -65.92 -53.94 -30.05
C GLU A 65 -65.71 -53.81 -28.54
N LEU A 66 -66.52 -54.50 -27.72
CA LEU A 66 -66.29 -54.59 -26.27
C LEU A 66 -64.94 -55.23 -25.93
N LEU A 67 -64.57 -56.32 -26.61
CA LEU A 67 -63.27 -56.96 -26.42
C LEU A 67 -62.11 -56.04 -26.83
N VAL A 68 -62.26 -55.30 -27.92
CA VAL A 68 -61.29 -54.30 -28.36
C VAL A 68 -61.20 -53.15 -27.35
N LEU A 69 -62.33 -52.67 -26.84
CA LEU A 69 -62.37 -51.60 -25.83
C LEU A 69 -61.73 -52.06 -24.51
N GLN A 70 -62.00 -53.29 -24.07
CA GLN A 70 -61.36 -53.86 -22.88
C GLN A 70 -59.84 -53.94 -23.04
N ARG A 71 -59.35 -54.41 -24.19
CA ARG A 71 -57.90 -54.42 -24.49
C ARG A 71 -57.30 -53.03 -24.49
N LYS A 72 -57.99 -52.04 -25.07
CA LYS A 72 -57.56 -50.63 -25.05
C LYS A 72 -57.52 -50.07 -23.63
N ASN A 73 -58.52 -50.37 -22.80
CA ASN A 73 -58.57 -49.91 -21.41
C ASN A 73 -57.45 -50.53 -20.56
N LEU A 74 -57.16 -51.82 -20.74
CA LEU A 74 -56.02 -52.47 -20.06
C LEU A 74 -54.69 -51.82 -20.43
N LEU A 75 -54.46 -51.55 -21.72
CA LEU A 75 -53.26 -50.85 -22.18
C LEU A 75 -53.18 -49.41 -21.64
N ALA A 76 -54.32 -48.70 -21.59
CA ALA A 76 -54.37 -47.36 -21.01
C ALA A 76 -54.04 -47.38 -19.51
N GLN A 77 -54.56 -48.38 -18.78
CA GLN A 77 -54.27 -48.58 -17.37
C GLN A 77 -52.78 -48.85 -17.13
N GLU A 78 -52.18 -49.77 -17.89
CA GLU A 78 -50.74 -50.09 -17.79
C GLU A 78 -49.86 -48.86 -18.07
N ASN A 79 -50.25 -48.03 -19.06
CA ASN A 79 -49.56 -46.78 -19.37
C ASN A 79 -49.62 -45.78 -18.20
N VAL A 80 -50.79 -45.64 -17.57
CA VAL A 80 -50.97 -44.74 -16.42
C VAL A 80 -50.18 -45.25 -15.21
N GLU A 81 -50.18 -46.56 -14.94
CA GLU A 81 -49.39 -47.17 -13.87
C GLU A 81 -47.88 -46.93 -14.09
N THR A 82 -47.40 -47.09 -15.32
CA THR A 82 -46.02 -46.80 -15.71
C THR A 82 -45.68 -45.32 -15.51
N GLN A 83 -46.59 -44.40 -15.87
CA GLN A 83 -46.40 -42.97 -15.64
C GLN A 83 -46.35 -42.63 -14.14
N ASN A 84 -47.21 -43.23 -13.33
CA ASN A 84 -47.20 -43.03 -11.89
C ASN A 84 -45.89 -43.49 -11.24
N LEU A 85 -45.34 -44.63 -11.68
CA LEU A 85 -44.02 -45.10 -11.22
C LEU A 85 -42.90 -44.13 -11.58
N LYS A 86 -42.92 -43.58 -12.80
CA LYS A 86 -41.95 -42.56 -13.23
C LYS A 86 -42.05 -41.28 -12.39
N LEU A 87 -43.26 -40.77 -12.20
CA LEU A 87 -43.50 -39.60 -11.35
C LEU A 87 -43.08 -39.82 -9.90
N GLY A 88 -43.27 -41.02 -9.37
CA GLY A 88 -42.76 -41.40 -8.04
C GLY A 88 -41.24 -41.31 -7.95
N SER A 89 -40.53 -41.87 -8.94
CA SER A 89 -39.06 -41.78 -9.01
C SER A 89 -38.57 -40.34 -9.16
N ASP A 90 -39.25 -39.51 -9.95
CA ASP A 90 -38.88 -38.11 -10.14
C ASP A 90 -39.09 -37.31 -8.83
N MET A 91 -40.16 -37.59 -8.10
CA MET A 91 -40.43 -36.99 -6.80
C MET A 91 -39.36 -37.35 -5.76
N ASP A 92 -38.96 -38.62 -5.69
CA ASP A 92 -37.88 -39.07 -4.80
C ASP A 92 -36.54 -38.41 -5.16
N HIS A 93 -36.24 -38.29 -6.46
CA HIS A 93 -35.04 -37.58 -6.93
C HIS A 93 -35.07 -36.10 -6.52
N LEU A 94 -36.20 -35.41 -6.73
CA LEU A 94 -36.38 -34.01 -6.32
C LEU A 94 -36.23 -33.84 -4.80
N GLN A 95 -36.78 -34.76 -4.01
CA GLN A 95 -36.68 -34.71 -2.55
C GLN A 95 -35.22 -34.88 -2.08
N ASN A 96 -34.46 -35.77 -2.73
CA ASN A 96 -33.03 -35.95 -2.47
C ASN A 96 -32.20 -34.71 -2.87
N CYS A 97 -32.50 -34.10 -4.03
CA CYS A 97 -31.88 -32.85 -4.45
C CYS A 97 -32.15 -31.73 -3.46
N TYR A 98 -33.39 -31.61 -3.00
CA TYR A 98 -33.79 -30.61 -2.00
C TYR A 98 -33.04 -30.81 -0.67
N ALA A 99 -32.92 -32.05 -0.19
CA ALA A 99 -32.16 -32.36 1.03
C ALA A 99 -30.69 -31.95 0.92
N LYS A 100 -30.02 -32.27 -0.20
CA LYS A 100 -28.63 -31.85 -0.45
C LYS A 100 -28.48 -30.32 -0.51
N LEU A 101 -29.41 -29.64 -1.17
CA LEU A 101 -29.38 -28.17 -1.27
C LEU A 101 -29.57 -27.52 0.11
N LYS A 102 -30.42 -28.10 0.96
CA LYS A 102 -30.64 -27.64 2.33
C LYS A 102 -29.38 -27.80 3.18
N GLU A 103 -28.67 -28.91 3.06
CA GLU A 103 -27.41 -29.14 3.77
C GLU A 103 -26.32 -28.16 3.31
N GLN A 104 -26.22 -27.89 2.01
CA GLN A 104 -25.31 -26.88 1.47
C GLN A 104 -25.64 -25.46 1.99
N LEU A 105 -26.93 -25.13 2.11
CA LEU A 105 -27.38 -23.86 2.68
C LEU A 105 -27.02 -23.74 4.15
N GLU A 106 -27.21 -24.80 4.94
CA GLU A 106 -26.82 -24.82 6.36
C GLU A 106 -25.31 -24.70 6.55
N THR A 107 -24.53 -25.39 5.72
CA THR A 107 -23.06 -25.28 5.71
C THR A 107 -22.61 -23.86 5.38
N SER A 108 -23.16 -23.26 4.32
CA SER A 108 -22.87 -21.87 3.93
C SER A 108 -23.25 -20.86 5.03
N ARG A 109 -24.36 -21.09 5.74
CA ARG A 109 -24.78 -20.26 6.88
C ARG A 109 -23.76 -20.32 8.03
N ARG A 110 -23.22 -21.50 8.35
CA ARG A 110 -22.19 -21.64 9.40
C ARG A 110 -20.90 -20.91 9.02
N GLU A 111 -20.47 -21.02 7.76
CA GLU A 111 -19.30 -20.30 7.25
C GLU A 111 -19.48 -18.78 7.30
N MET A 112 -20.66 -18.28 6.93
CA MET A 112 -21.00 -16.87 7.02
C MET A 112 -20.91 -16.34 8.46
N ILE A 113 -21.42 -17.09 9.44
CA ILE A 113 -21.29 -16.73 10.87
C ILE A 113 -19.81 -16.69 11.28
N GLY A 114 -19.01 -17.68 10.86
CA GLY A 114 -17.57 -17.71 11.15
C GLY A 114 -16.79 -16.56 10.48
N LEU A 115 -17.22 -16.11 9.31
CA LEU A 115 -16.67 -14.93 8.63
C LEU A 115 -17.07 -13.63 9.35
N GLN A 116 -18.33 -13.51 9.78
CA GLN A 116 -18.81 -12.34 10.53
C GLN A 116 -18.06 -12.16 11.86
N GLU A 117 -17.76 -13.24 12.58
CA GLU A 117 -16.99 -13.15 13.83
C GLU A 117 -15.53 -12.75 13.57
N ARG A 118 -14.91 -13.25 12.50
CA ARG A 118 -13.56 -12.81 12.08
C ARG A 118 -13.54 -11.33 11.69
N ASP A 119 -14.55 -10.86 10.96
CA ASP A 119 -14.68 -9.45 10.61
C ASP A 119 -14.81 -8.59 11.89
N ARG A 120 -15.66 -9.00 12.84
CA ARG A 120 -15.79 -8.32 14.14
C ARG A 120 -14.46 -8.23 14.89
N GLN A 121 -13.67 -9.31 14.90
CA GLN A 121 -12.34 -9.32 15.52
C GLN A 121 -11.36 -8.38 14.82
N LEU A 122 -11.34 -8.38 13.48
CA LEU A 122 -10.51 -7.48 12.70
C LEU A 122 -10.91 -6.02 12.89
N GLN A 123 -12.22 -5.71 12.94
CA GLN A 123 -12.72 -4.38 13.26
C GLN A 123 -12.27 -3.91 14.65
N CYS A 124 -12.29 -4.79 15.66
CA CYS A 124 -11.79 -4.48 16.99
C CYS A 124 -10.27 -4.19 16.99
N LYS A 125 -9.48 -5.01 16.30
CA LYS A 125 -8.04 -4.77 16.11
C LYS A 125 -7.77 -3.44 15.40
N ASN A 126 -8.56 -3.13 14.37
CA ASN A 126 -8.45 -1.88 13.65
C ASN A 126 -8.73 -0.67 14.57
N ARG A 127 -9.78 -0.72 15.38
CA ARG A 127 -10.06 0.34 16.37
C ARG A 127 -8.91 0.54 17.35
N ASN A 128 -8.30 -0.54 17.83
CA ASN A 128 -7.13 -0.45 18.71
C ASN A 128 -5.92 0.18 18.02
N LEU A 129 -5.63 -0.22 16.78
CA LEU A 129 -4.55 0.38 15.99
C LEU A 129 -4.79 1.85 15.69
N HIS A 130 -6.04 2.25 15.41
CA HIS A 130 -6.40 3.66 15.22
C HIS A 130 -6.18 4.47 16.50
N GLN A 131 -6.48 3.89 17.68
CA GLN A 131 -6.23 4.55 18.95
C GLN A 131 -4.73 4.71 19.23
N LEU A 132 -3.92 3.68 18.95
CA LEU A 132 -2.46 3.76 19.07
C LEU A 132 -1.88 4.82 18.14
N LEU A 133 -2.31 4.83 16.88
CA LEU A 133 -1.88 5.82 15.90
C LEU A 133 -2.25 7.24 16.33
N LYS A 134 -3.44 7.43 16.92
CA LYS A 134 -3.87 8.73 17.45
C LYS A 134 -2.94 9.20 18.58
N ASN A 135 -2.63 8.30 19.52
CA ASN A 135 -1.73 8.62 20.62
C ASN A 135 -0.33 9.02 20.11
N GLU A 136 0.22 8.28 19.14
CA GLU A 136 1.51 8.61 18.53
C GLU A 136 1.48 9.95 17.79
N LYS A 137 0.39 10.26 17.08
CA LYS A 137 0.20 11.57 16.44
C LYS A 137 0.17 12.71 17.46
N ASP A 138 -0.52 12.52 18.59
CA ASP A 138 -0.58 13.52 19.66
C ASP A 138 0.81 13.74 20.29
N GLU A 139 1.62 12.69 20.47
CA GLU A 139 3.00 12.81 20.95
C GLU A 139 3.91 13.51 19.94
N VAL A 140 3.80 13.18 18.65
CA VAL A 140 4.54 13.88 17.59
C VAL A 140 4.19 15.37 17.57
N GLN A 141 2.91 15.72 17.73
CA GLN A 141 2.47 17.12 17.78
C GLN A 141 3.05 17.85 19.00
N LYS A 142 3.09 17.21 20.18
CA LYS A 142 3.74 17.78 21.37
C LYS A 142 5.22 18.05 21.12
N LEU A 143 5.94 17.10 20.53
CA LEU A 143 7.35 17.24 20.22
C LEU A 143 7.61 18.35 19.19
N GLN A 144 6.78 18.46 18.16
CA GLN A 144 6.86 19.56 17.18
C GLN A 144 6.67 20.92 17.85
N ASN A 145 5.71 21.05 18.78
CA ASN A 145 5.51 22.28 19.53
C ASN A 145 6.73 22.64 20.41
N ILE A 146 7.37 21.65 21.02
CA ILE A 146 8.61 21.85 21.80
C ILE A 146 9.76 22.32 20.89
N ILE A 147 9.92 21.71 19.72
CA ILE A 147 10.95 22.10 18.74
C ILE A 147 10.71 23.54 18.26
N ALA A 148 9.47 23.89 17.93
CA ALA A 148 9.11 25.25 17.51
C ALA A 148 9.39 26.27 18.62
N SER A 149 9.00 25.97 19.87
CA SER A 149 9.29 26.80 21.03
C SER A 149 10.80 27.02 21.20
N ARG A 150 11.61 25.95 21.14
CA ARG A 150 13.07 26.05 21.22
C ARG A 150 13.65 26.89 20.09
N ALA A 151 13.19 26.71 18.85
CA ALA A 151 13.65 27.51 17.72
C ALA A 151 13.37 29.01 17.91
N THR A 152 12.21 29.37 18.49
CA THR A 152 11.92 30.78 18.82
C THR A 152 12.83 31.33 19.91
N GLN A 153 13.13 30.53 20.93
CA GLN A 153 14.06 30.91 22.00
C GLN A 153 15.47 31.14 21.45
N TYR A 154 15.98 30.23 20.61
CA TYR A 154 17.28 30.38 19.96
C TYR A 154 17.35 31.64 19.09
N ASN A 155 16.30 31.95 18.32
CA ASN A 155 16.24 33.17 17.53
C ASN A 155 16.26 34.44 18.39
N HIS A 156 15.58 34.43 19.54
CA HIS A 156 15.60 35.56 20.47
C HIS A 156 17.00 35.77 21.06
N ASP A 157 17.67 34.69 21.47
CA ASP A 157 19.02 34.75 22.01
C ASP A 157 20.04 35.19 20.95
N MET A 158 19.90 34.70 19.71
CA MET A 158 20.73 35.14 18.58
C MET A 158 20.61 36.64 18.34
N LYS A 159 19.37 37.18 18.29
CA LYS A 159 19.13 38.62 18.15
C LYS A 159 19.67 39.43 19.32
N ARG A 160 19.60 38.89 20.55
CA ARG A 160 20.20 39.52 21.73
C ARG A 160 21.72 39.62 21.58
N LYS A 161 22.37 38.53 21.16
CA LYS A 161 23.82 38.49 20.91
C LYS A 161 24.23 39.43 19.79
N GLU A 162 23.45 39.50 18.71
CA GLU A 162 23.70 40.42 17.60
C GLU A 162 23.62 41.89 18.05
N ARG A 163 22.65 42.25 18.90
CA ARG A 163 22.58 43.61 19.50
C ARG A 163 23.77 43.91 20.40
N GLU A 164 24.22 42.95 21.21
CA GLU A 164 25.42 43.11 22.04
C GLU A 164 26.68 43.29 21.18
N TYR A 165 26.82 42.50 20.11
CA TYR A 165 27.90 42.63 19.14
C TYR A 165 27.89 44.00 18.45
N ASN A 166 26.72 44.48 18.00
CA ASN A 166 26.60 45.79 17.38
C ASN A 166 26.95 46.94 18.34
N LYS A 167 26.54 46.86 19.61
CA LYS A 167 26.96 47.82 20.64
C LYS A 167 28.48 47.80 20.88
N LEU A 168 29.08 46.62 20.87
CA LEU A 168 30.53 46.47 21.02
C LEU A 168 31.27 47.06 19.81
N LYS A 169 30.74 46.83 18.59
CA LYS A 169 31.25 47.39 17.34
C LYS A 169 31.14 48.92 17.32
N GLU A 170 30.06 49.50 17.83
CA GLU A 170 29.93 50.95 18.00
C GLU A 170 30.95 51.51 18.99
N ARG A 171 31.12 50.87 20.15
CA ARG A 171 32.14 51.27 21.14
C ARG A 171 33.55 51.19 20.55
N LEU A 172 33.84 50.17 19.76
CA LEU A 172 35.12 50.03 19.07
C LEU A 172 35.32 51.16 18.04
N HIS A 173 34.30 51.47 17.22
CA HIS A 173 34.36 52.59 16.29
C HIS A 173 34.56 53.93 17.02
N GLN A 174 33.87 54.17 18.13
CA GLN A 174 34.06 55.36 18.95
C GLN A 174 35.48 55.45 19.51
N LEU A 175 36.07 54.33 19.96
CA LEU A 175 37.46 54.28 20.44
C LEU A 175 38.49 54.51 19.32
N VAL A 176 38.19 54.07 18.10
CA VAL A 176 39.05 54.29 16.92
C VAL A 176 38.94 55.74 16.43
N MET A 177 37.74 56.34 16.44
CA MET A 177 37.53 57.75 16.09
C MET A 177 38.14 58.70 17.14
N ASN A 178 37.98 58.40 18.44
CA ASN A 178 38.60 59.18 19.53
C ASN A 178 40.14 59.15 19.53
N LYS A 179 40.77 58.21 18.80
CA LYS A 179 42.23 58.18 18.59
C LYS A 179 42.72 59.07 17.45
N LYS A 180 41.85 59.51 16.53
CA LYS A 180 42.24 60.44 15.45
C LYS A 180 42.26 61.91 15.89
N ASP A 181 41.51 62.27 16.94
CA ASP A 181 41.39 63.68 17.37
C ASP A 181 42.27 64.09 18.56
N LYS A 182 43.10 63.18 19.09
CA LYS A 182 44.08 63.56 20.13
C LYS A 182 45.51 63.51 19.59
N LYS A 183 45.86 64.60 18.90
CA LYS A 183 47.23 65.08 18.81
C LYS A 183 47.65 65.46 20.25
N ILE A 184 48.30 64.53 20.94
CA ILE A 184 48.76 64.73 22.32
C ILE A 184 49.95 65.69 22.29
N ALA A 185 49.67 66.96 22.54
CA ALA A 185 50.60 67.84 23.24
C ALA A 185 50.65 67.39 24.69
N MET A 186 51.86 67.23 25.18
CA MET A 186 52.23 66.68 26.47
C MET A 186 52.01 67.72 27.56
N GLU A 187 51.16 67.44 28.54
CA GLU A 187 51.25 68.09 29.86
C GLU A 187 50.85 67.07 30.93
N VAL A 188 51.87 66.69 31.70
CA VAL A 188 51.79 65.81 32.86
C VAL A 188 51.69 66.72 34.07
N LEU A 189 50.61 66.62 34.84
CA LEU A 189 50.56 67.17 36.19
C LEU A 189 49.66 66.31 37.10
N ASN A 190 50.27 65.90 38.22
CA ASN A 190 49.71 65.28 39.42
C ASN A 190 49.54 63.75 39.44
N TYR A 191 50.61 63.14 39.92
CA TYR A 191 50.65 61.86 40.62
C TYR A 191 49.76 61.86 41.87
N VAL A 192 48.99 60.78 42.08
CA VAL A 192 48.81 60.16 43.40
C VAL A 192 48.92 58.65 43.21
N GLY A 193 49.99 58.08 43.76
CA GLY A 193 50.27 56.64 43.70
C GLY A 193 49.31 55.82 44.57
N ARG A 194 49.09 54.57 44.16
CA ARG A 194 48.59 53.51 45.04
C ARG A 194 49.77 52.75 45.65
N ALA A 195 49.61 52.38 46.91
CA ALA A 195 50.61 51.85 47.82
C ALA A 195 50.89 50.33 47.70
N ASP A 196 50.57 49.68 46.58
CA ASP A 196 50.77 48.23 46.43
C ASP A 196 51.93 47.85 45.49
N GLY A 197 52.59 48.80 44.82
CA GLY A 197 53.81 48.53 44.07
C GLY A 197 53.70 47.51 42.92
N LYS A 198 52.50 47.05 42.54
CA LYS A 198 52.30 46.19 41.36
C LYS A 198 51.70 47.00 40.23
N ARG A 199 52.46 47.12 39.14
CA ARG A 199 51.93 47.50 37.83
C ARG A 199 50.81 46.51 37.48
N GLY A 200 49.58 46.99 37.28
CA GLY A 200 48.60 46.23 36.51
C GLY A 200 49.24 45.93 35.15
N SER A 201 49.52 44.65 34.91
CA SER A 201 50.25 44.22 33.72
C SER A 201 49.52 44.70 32.48
N TRP A 202 50.25 45.32 31.56
CA TRP A 202 49.73 45.69 30.25
C TRP A 202 49.14 44.45 29.58
N ARG A 203 47.91 44.55 29.05
CA ARG A 203 47.36 43.50 28.18
C ARG A 203 48.30 43.31 27.01
N THR A 204 49.05 42.22 27.06
CA THR A 204 49.89 41.72 25.98
C THR A 204 49.23 40.45 25.45
N GLY A 205 49.53 40.01 24.24
CA GLY A 205 48.89 38.80 23.66
C GLY A 205 49.00 37.55 24.55
N LYS A 206 49.94 37.52 25.50
CA LYS A 206 50.04 36.49 26.54
C LYS A 206 48.87 36.47 27.53
N THR A 207 48.18 37.59 27.77
CA THR A 207 47.03 37.70 28.69
C THR A 207 45.72 37.25 28.04
N GLU A 208 45.55 37.49 26.73
CA GLU A 208 44.41 36.98 25.96
C GLU A 208 44.53 35.47 25.71
N ALA A 209 45.74 34.99 25.38
CA ALA A 209 46.00 33.55 25.30
C ALA A 209 45.77 32.85 26.65
N ARG A 210 46.10 33.48 27.78
CA ARG A 210 45.79 32.95 29.11
C ARG A 210 44.29 32.83 29.36
N ASN A 211 43.51 33.85 28.97
CA ASN A 211 42.06 33.83 29.15
C ASN A 211 41.37 32.82 28.21
N GLU A 212 41.89 32.62 27.00
CA GLU A 212 41.43 31.58 26.09
C GLU A 212 41.79 30.18 26.60
N ASP A 213 43.04 29.97 27.07
CA ASP A 213 43.45 28.73 27.71
C ASP A 213 42.60 28.41 28.94
N GLU A 214 42.26 29.41 29.74
CA GLU A 214 41.42 29.26 30.94
C GLU A 214 39.96 28.94 30.58
N MET A 215 39.45 29.51 29.48
CA MET A 215 38.16 29.13 28.91
C MET A 215 38.16 27.69 28.39
N TYR A 216 39.21 27.28 27.66
CA TYR A 216 39.34 25.90 27.18
C TYR A 216 39.50 24.92 28.33
N LYS A 217 40.19 25.32 29.41
CA LYS A 217 40.37 24.51 30.61
C LYS A 217 39.06 24.31 31.38
N ILE A 218 38.22 25.34 31.49
CA ILE A 218 36.87 25.23 32.06
C ILE A 218 36.00 24.31 31.19
N LEU A 219 36.04 24.48 29.87
CA LEU A 219 35.25 23.66 28.95
C LEU A 219 35.66 22.18 29.04
N LEU A 220 36.98 21.91 29.04
CA LEU A 220 37.51 20.55 29.18
C LEU A 220 37.15 19.93 30.53
N ASN A 221 37.25 20.69 31.63
CA ASN A 221 36.83 20.22 32.96
C ASN A 221 35.34 19.86 33.00
N ASP A 222 34.47 20.66 32.36
CA ASP A 222 33.04 20.38 32.27
C ASP A 222 32.76 19.10 31.45
N TYR A 223 33.49 18.90 30.36
CA TYR A 223 33.39 17.68 29.55
C TYR A 223 33.90 16.44 30.30
N GLU A 224 35.04 16.53 30.98
CA GLU A 224 35.58 15.45 31.79
C GLU A 224 34.68 15.11 32.98
N TYR A 225 34.11 16.12 33.64
CA TYR A 225 33.14 15.93 34.70
C TYR A 225 31.90 15.18 34.20
N ARG A 226 31.36 15.60 33.05
CA ARG A 226 30.18 14.95 32.45
C ARG A 226 30.47 13.53 31.98
N GLN A 227 31.67 13.28 31.48
CA GLN A 227 32.10 11.94 31.09
C GLN A 227 32.29 11.02 32.31
N LYS A 228 32.81 11.54 33.43
CA LYS A 228 32.85 10.81 34.72
C LYS A 228 31.46 10.47 35.24
N GLN A 229 30.50 11.38 35.14
CA GLN A 229 29.11 11.13 35.53
C GLN A 229 28.49 10.00 34.70
N ILE A 230 28.63 10.05 33.37
CA ILE A 230 28.12 9.00 32.48
C ILE A 230 28.81 7.65 32.74
N LEU A 231 30.09 7.64 33.11
CA LEU A 231 30.80 6.42 33.49
C LEU A 231 30.28 5.82 34.80
N MET A 232 29.98 6.65 35.81
CA MET A 232 29.35 6.20 37.06
C MET A 232 27.94 5.66 36.82
N GLU A 233 27.13 6.37 36.03
CA GLU A 233 25.78 5.92 35.64
C GLU A 233 25.82 4.56 34.94
N ASN A 234 26.73 4.38 33.99
CA ASN A 234 26.91 3.10 33.30
C ASN A 234 27.42 1.97 34.22
N ALA A 235 28.26 2.30 35.21
CA ALA A 235 28.72 1.33 36.20
C ALA A 235 27.57 0.87 37.11
N GLU A 236 26.72 1.80 37.55
CA GLU A 236 25.54 1.48 38.37
C GLU A 236 24.49 0.69 37.57
N LEU A 237 24.23 1.06 36.32
CA LEU A 237 23.36 0.29 35.42
C LEU A 237 23.86 -1.14 35.21
N LYS A 238 25.18 -1.32 35.05
CA LYS A 238 25.80 -2.65 34.95
C LYS A 238 25.65 -3.45 36.23
N LYS A 239 25.77 -2.84 37.41
CA LYS A 239 25.53 -3.51 38.70
C LYS A 239 24.08 -3.97 38.82
N VAL A 240 23.12 -3.13 38.45
CA VAL A 240 21.69 -3.47 38.47
C VAL A 240 21.40 -4.63 37.51
N LEU A 241 21.96 -4.60 36.29
CA LEU A 241 21.82 -5.69 35.32
C LEU A 241 22.46 -7.00 35.81
N GLN A 242 23.64 -6.95 36.43
CA GLN A 242 24.28 -8.13 37.01
C GLN A 242 23.49 -8.69 38.19
N GLN A 243 22.88 -7.83 39.01
CA GLN A 243 22.03 -8.24 40.12
C GLN A 243 20.74 -8.89 39.61
N MET A 244 20.08 -8.30 38.60
CA MET A 244 18.91 -8.90 37.95
C MET A 244 19.25 -10.27 37.33
N LYS A 245 20.42 -10.38 36.68
CA LYS A 245 20.89 -11.66 36.13
C LYS A 245 21.11 -12.70 37.24
N LYS A 246 21.72 -12.32 38.37
CA LYS A 246 21.96 -13.21 39.50
C LYS A 246 20.65 -13.68 40.15
N GLU A 247 19.65 -12.80 40.23
CA GLU A 247 18.32 -13.14 40.73
C GLU A 247 17.55 -14.05 39.76
N MET A 248 17.59 -13.81 38.45
CA MET A 248 17.03 -14.74 37.46
C MET A 248 17.68 -16.13 37.54
N ILE A 249 19.02 -16.20 37.66
CA ILE A 249 19.73 -17.48 37.78
C ILE A 249 19.37 -18.18 39.10
N SER A 250 19.22 -17.43 40.20
CA SER A 250 18.76 -17.96 41.49
C SER A 250 17.35 -18.54 41.43
N LEU A 251 16.44 -17.92 40.65
CA LEU A 251 15.06 -18.37 40.50
C LEU A 251 14.92 -19.55 39.52
N LEU A 252 15.86 -19.69 38.59
CA LEU A 252 15.86 -20.73 37.55
C LEU A 252 16.76 -21.94 37.89
N SER A 253 17.53 -21.89 38.97
CA SER A 253 18.39 -23.01 39.38
C SER A 253 17.58 -24.12 40.06
N PRO A 254 17.62 -25.38 39.59
CA PRO A 254 16.94 -26.49 40.26
C PRO A 254 17.51 -26.70 41.66
N GLN A 255 16.64 -26.70 42.67
CA GLN A 255 17.01 -27.01 44.04
C GLN A 255 17.45 -28.49 44.11
N LYS A 256 18.75 -28.76 43.98
CA LYS A 256 19.32 -30.11 44.21
C LYS A 256 19.06 -30.49 45.67
N GLN A 257 18.03 -31.30 45.91
CA GLN A 257 17.91 -32.06 47.15
C GLN A 257 19.12 -32.99 47.26
N LYS A 258 19.90 -32.82 48.33
CA LYS A 258 20.93 -33.80 48.72
C LYS A 258 20.23 -35.07 49.22
N PRO A 259 20.75 -36.27 48.90
CA PRO A 259 20.23 -37.51 49.45
C PRO A 259 20.60 -37.59 50.94
N ARG A 260 19.61 -37.86 51.79
CA ARG A 260 19.84 -38.20 53.20
C ARG A 260 19.44 -39.66 53.41
N GLU A 261 20.34 -40.36 54.07
CA GLU A 261 20.38 -41.80 54.30
C GLU A 261 19.17 -42.35 55.07
N ARG A 262 19.01 -43.66 54.93
CA ARG A 262 17.97 -44.52 55.52
C ARG A 262 17.82 -44.33 57.03
N ALA A 263 16.58 -44.44 57.49
CA ALA A 263 16.26 -45.13 58.73
C ALA A 263 15.08 -46.06 58.46
N ASP A 264 15.33 -47.36 58.62
CA ASP A 264 14.33 -48.38 58.89
C ASP A 264 13.45 -47.92 60.06
N ASP A 265 12.13 -48.08 59.97
CA ASP A 265 11.55 -49.15 60.78
C ASP A 265 10.21 -49.63 60.23
N SER A 266 10.09 -50.95 60.29
CA SER A 266 9.01 -51.81 59.84
C SER A 266 7.88 -51.90 60.85
N THR A 267 6.64 -52.00 60.35
CA THR A 267 5.49 -52.80 60.80
C THR A 267 4.21 -52.12 60.29
N GLY A 268 3.24 -52.73 59.64
CA GLY A 268 2.96 -54.11 59.23
C GLY A 268 1.48 -54.15 58.82
N THR A 269 1.13 -55.08 57.94
CA THR A 269 -0.18 -55.79 57.90
C THR A 269 -1.30 -55.25 56.98
N VAL A 270 -1.47 -55.97 55.85
CA VAL A 270 -2.73 -56.55 55.28
C VAL A 270 -3.63 -55.61 54.42
N ILE A 271 -3.59 -55.71 53.08
CA ILE A 271 -4.25 -56.65 52.11
C ILE A 271 -5.54 -56.08 51.48
N SER A 272 -5.55 -56.16 50.15
CA SER A 272 -6.64 -56.46 49.18
C SER A 272 -7.17 -55.33 48.30
N ASP A 273 -6.65 -55.34 47.07
CA ASP A 273 -7.35 -55.55 45.80
C ASP A 273 -8.66 -54.79 45.53
N ILE A 274 -8.63 -53.94 44.51
CA ILE A 274 -9.42 -54.05 43.27
C ILE A 274 -8.97 -52.93 42.32
N GLU A 275 -8.48 -53.33 41.14
CA GLU A 275 -8.30 -52.49 39.96
C GLU A 275 -9.66 -52.29 39.27
N GLU A 276 -10.01 -51.05 38.93
CA GLU A 276 -10.15 -50.57 37.53
C GLU A 276 -10.97 -49.27 37.45
N ASP A 277 -10.42 -48.35 36.66
CA ASP A 277 -11.08 -47.29 35.89
C ASP A 277 -11.62 -46.03 36.61
N ALA A 278 -10.84 -44.95 36.54
CA ALA A 278 -11.23 -43.65 35.97
C ALA A 278 -10.29 -42.51 36.43
N GLY A 279 -9.74 -41.76 35.46
CA GLY A 279 -9.44 -40.34 35.65
C GLY A 279 -7.97 -39.95 35.75
N GLU A 280 -7.34 -39.74 34.60
CA GLU A 280 -6.23 -38.76 34.45
C GLU A 280 -6.72 -37.36 34.83
N LEU A 281 -6.68 -37.02 36.12
CA LEU A 281 -6.79 -35.64 36.62
C LEU A 281 -5.95 -35.55 37.91
N SER A 282 -4.69 -35.11 37.79
CA SER A 282 -3.94 -34.42 38.89
C SER A 282 -2.42 -34.25 38.65
N ARG A 283 -1.93 -34.20 37.40
CA ARG A 283 -0.51 -33.86 37.14
C ARG A 283 -0.28 -32.44 36.60
N GLU A 284 -1.28 -31.81 35.99
CA GLU A 284 -1.20 -30.40 35.56
C GLU A 284 -1.47 -29.41 36.71
N SER A 285 -2.40 -29.71 37.61
CA SER A 285 -2.79 -28.78 38.68
C SER A 285 -1.67 -28.49 39.70
N ILE A 286 -0.64 -29.33 39.79
CA ILE A 286 0.51 -29.14 40.70
C ILE A 286 1.60 -28.27 40.05
N TRP A 287 1.75 -28.37 38.72
CA TRP A 287 2.71 -27.55 37.97
C TRP A 287 2.22 -26.13 37.71
N ASP A 288 0.90 -25.94 37.53
CA ASP A 288 0.31 -24.61 37.40
C ASP A 288 0.36 -23.81 38.71
N LEU A 289 0.15 -24.45 39.86
CA LEU A 289 0.29 -23.78 41.17
C LEU A 289 1.74 -23.30 41.42
N SER A 290 2.73 -24.04 40.92
CA SER A 290 4.15 -23.69 40.97
C SER A 290 4.48 -22.49 40.07
N CYS A 291 3.98 -22.47 38.83
CA CYS A 291 4.23 -21.38 37.89
C CYS A 291 3.52 -20.09 38.28
N GLU A 292 2.29 -20.15 38.81
CA GLU A 292 1.59 -18.94 39.29
C GLU A 292 2.29 -18.32 40.50
N THR A 293 2.76 -19.16 41.43
CA THR A 293 3.51 -18.69 42.61
C THR A 293 4.84 -18.03 42.21
N VAL A 294 5.56 -18.61 41.25
CA VAL A 294 6.82 -18.03 40.71
C VAL A 294 6.55 -16.74 39.95
N ARG A 295 5.47 -16.68 39.15
CA ARG A 295 5.05 -15.47 38.43
C ARG A 295 4.70 -14.34 39.39
N GLU A 296 4.00 -14.65 40.48
CA GLU A 296 3.58 -13.66 41.47
C GLU A 296 4.76 -13.15 42.31
N GLN A 297 5.71 -14.04 42.67
CA GLN A 297 6.97 -13.66 43.32
C GLN A 297 7.84 -12.78 42.42
N LEU A 298 7.95 -13.11 41.13
CA LEU A 298 8.70 -12.30 40.15
C LEU A 298 8.07 -10.91 39.98
N THR A 299 6.75 -10.86 39.87
CA THR A 299 6.01 -9.60 39.70
C THR A 299 6.14 -8.71 40.94
N ASN A 300 6.11 -9.28 42.13
CA ASN A 300 6.30 -8.55 43.38
C ASN A 300 7.74 -8.08 43.57
N SER A 301 8.74 -8.87 43.12
CA SER A 301 10.14 -8.45 43.11
C SER A 301 10.37 -7.25 42.19
N ILE A 302 9.85 -7.30 40.96
CA ILE A 302 9.96 -6.20 39.98
C ILE A 302 9.28 -4.92 40.51
N ARG A 303 8.09 -5.03 41.13
CA ARG A 303 7.42 -3.88 41.75
C ARG A 303 8.20 -3.29 42.93
N LYS A 304 8.94 -4.11 43.68
CA LYS A 304 9.78 -3.64 44.79
C LYS A 304 11.00 -2.89 44.27
N GLN A 305 11.65 -3.41 43.22
CA GLN A 305 12.78 -2.75 42.58
C GLN A 305 12.40 -1.45 41.89
N TRP A 306 11.23 -1.41 41.25
CA TRP A 306 10.69 -0.17 40.66
C TRP A 306 10.48 0.92 41.71
N ARG A 307 10.00 0.57 42.91
CA ARG A 307 9.84 1.52 44.02
C ARG A 307 11.17 2.03 44.57
N ILE A 308 12.19 1.17 44.65
CA ILE A 308 13.54 1.57 45.09
C ILE A 308 14.17 2.51 44.06
N LEU A 309 14.07 2.19 42.77
CA LEU A 309 14.58 3.04 41.69
C LEU A 309 13.87 4.41 41.67
N LYS A 310 12.54 4.42 41.81
CA LYS A 310 11.76 5.66 41.88
C LYS A 310 12.20 6.54 43.06
N SER A 311 12.39 5.95 44.24
CA SER A 311 12.89 6.67 45.42
C SER A 311 14.32 7.19 45.23
N HIS A 312 15.16 6.48 44.49
CA HIS A 312 16.52 6.91 44.17
C HIS A 312 16.53 8.11 43.22
N VAL A 313 15.68 8.06 42.19
CA VAL A 313 15.50 9.17 41.23
C VAL A 313 14.95 10.41 41.94
N GLU A 314 13.98 10.25 42.83
CA GLU A 314 13.45 11.36 43.64
C GLU A 314 14.49 11.93 44.63
N LYS A 315 15.41 11.11 45.16
CA LYS A 315 16.54 11.61 45.98
C LYS A 315 17.56 12.41 45.17
N LEU A 316 17.83 11.99 43.94
CA LEU A 316 18.76 12.68 43.03
C LEU A 316 18.20 14.03 42.56
N ASP A 317 16.90 14.10 42.27
CA ASP A 317 16.21 15.35 41.90
C ASP A 317 16.24 16.40 43.04
N ASN A 318 16.14 15.92 44.29
CA ASN A 318 16.30 16.75 45.49
C ASN A 318 17.77 17.16 45.78
N GLN A 319 18.77 16.42 45.28
CA GLN A 319 20.18 16.79 45.39
C GLN A 319 20.60 17.82 44.34
N VAL A 320 20.05 17.74 43.13
CA VAL A 320 20.26 18.75 42.07
C VAL A 320 19.70 20.12 42.50
N SER A 321 18.65 20.14 43.32
CA SER A 321 18.03 21.36 43.84
C SER A 321 18.84 22.08 44.95
N LYS A 322 19.91 21.48 45.49
CA LYS A 322 20.70 22.04 46.61
C LYS A 322 22.08 22.62 46.24
N VAL A 323 22.49 22.61 44.97
CA VAL A 323 23.84 23.06 44.55
C VAL A 323 23.81 24.44 43.86
N HIS A 324 23.03 25.38 44.40
CA HIS A 324 22.99 26.77 43.90
C HIS A 324 23.49 27.85 44.88
N LEU A 325 24.18 27.46 45.95
CA LEU A 325 24.97 28.39 46.75
C LEU A 325 26.18 27.67 47.37
N GLU A 326 27.37 27.89 46.81
CA GLU A 326 28.61 28.15 47.57
C GLU A 326 29.76 28.47 46.59
N GLY A 327 30.56 29.46 46.95
CA GLY A 327 31.47 30.19 46.08
C GLY A 327 32.84 29.55 45.87
N PHE A 328 33.54 30.15 44.90
CA PHE A 328 34.93 29.96 44.49
C PHE A 328 35.90 29.59 45.62
N ASN A 329 36.84 28.70 45.31
CA ASN A 329 38.23 28.83 45.76
C ASN A 329 39.19 28.48 44.61
N ASP A 330 40.18 29.36 44.46
CA ASP A 330 41.33 29.33 43.57
C ASP A 330 42.38 28.28 44.03
N GLU A 331 43.32 27.98 43.13
CA GLU A 331 44.53 27.13 43.28
C GLU A 331 44.40 25.67 42.78
N ASP A 332 44.87 25.42 41.55
CA ASP A 332 46.23 24.88 41.35
C ASP A 332 46.58 24.73 39.85
N VAL A 333 47.73 25.28 39.47
CA VAL A 333 48.29 25.20 38.12
C VAL A 333 49.35 24.09 38.14
N ILE A 334 49.04 22.93 37.54
CA ILE A 334 49.97 21.80 37.42
C ILE A 334 50.99 22.08 36.32
N SER A 335 52.27 21.84 36.61
CA SER A 335 53.41 22.11 35.74
C SER A 335 53.52 21.07 34.62
N ARG A 336 54.09 21.48 33.48
CA ARG A 336 54.30 20.63 32.28
C ARG A 336 55.08 19.34 32.58
N GLN A 337 55.88 19.35 33.62
CA GLN A 337 56.66 18.19 34.07
C GLN A 337 55.81 17.10 34.73
N ASP A 338 54.71 17.48 35.38
CA ASP A 338 53.77 16.54 36.01
C ASP A 338 52.86 15.88 34.95
N HIS A 339 52.55 16.62 33.88
CA HIS A 339 51.79 16.06 32.75
C HIS A 339 52.59 15.01 31.97
N GLU A 340 53.90 15.24 31.77
CA GLU A 340 54.78 14.23 31.15
C GLU A 340 54.91 12.97 32.02
N GLN A 341 55.00 13.13 33.35
CA GLN A 341 54.99 12.00 34.29
C GLN A 341 53.66 11.23 34.31
N GLU A 342 52.53 11.92 34.22
CA GLU A 342 51.22 11.25 34.09
C GLU A 342 51.08 10.51 32.76
N THR A 343 51.60 11.06 31.66
CA THR A 343 51.54 10.38 30.35
C THR A 343 52.40 9.12 30.32
N GLU A 344 53.61 9.15 30.89
CA GLU A 344 54.44 7.95 31.00
C GLU A 344 53.79 6.89 31.92
N LYS A 345 53.14 7.33 33.00
CA LYS A 345 52.40 6.44 33.90
C LYS A 345 51.21 5.77 33.19
N LEU A 346 50.45 6.52 32.41
CA LEU A 346 49.32 6.01 31.63
C LEU A 346 49.77 5.06 30.52
N GLU A 347 50.91 5.31 29.86
CA GLU A 347 51.47 4.38 28.89
C GLU A 347 51.88 3.05 29.55
N LEU A 348 52.44 3.10 30.76
CA LEU A 348 52.80 1.91 31.53
C LEU A 348 51.55 1.10 31.96
N GLU A 349 50.48 1.79 32.38
CA GLU A 349 49.20 1.16 32.76
C GLU A 349 48.49 0.52 31.54
N ILE A 350 48.56 1.16 30.37
CA ILE A 350 48.05 0.59 29.11
C ILE A 350 48.85 -0.67 28.73
N GLN A 351 50.16 -0.66 28.93
CA GLN A 351 51.01 -1.81 28.62
C GLN A 351 50.73 -2.98 29.57
N GLN A 352 50.55 -2.73 30.88
CA GLN A 352 50.12 -3.76 31.83
C GLN A 352 48.74 -4.33 31.50
N CYS A 353 47.80 -3.48 31.10
CA CYS A 353 46.46 -3.92 30.70
C CYS A 353 46.51 -4.81 29.44
N LYS A 354 47.39 -4.51 28.47
CA LYS A 354 47.60 -5.38 27.30
C LYS A 354 48.19 -6.74 27.68
N GLU A 355 49.14 -6.79 28.60
CA GLU A 355 49.70 -8.07 29.08
C GLU A 355 48.67 -8.88 29.87
N MET A 356 47.84 -8.22 30.67
CA MET A 356 46.76 -8.86 31.43
C MET A 356 45.68 -9.45 30.51
N ILE A 357 45.33 -8.76 29.43
CA ILE A 357 44.40 -9.29 28.41
C ILE A 357 45.02 -10.51 27.70
N LYS A 358 46.33 -10.47 27.41
CA LYS A 358 47.03 -11.57 26.75
C LYS A 358 47.13 -12.81 27.65
N THR A 359 47.37 -12.64 28.94
CA THR A 359 47.35 -13.73 29.93
C THR A 359 45.93 -14.25 30.18
N GLN A 360 44.92 -13.37 30.21
CA GLN A 360 43.51 -13.80 30.27
C GLN A 360 43.11 -14.61 29.03
N GLN A 361 43.56 -14.23 27.83
CA GLN A 361 43.34 -15.02 26.61
C GLN A 361 44.03 -16.38 26.65
N GLN A 362 45.26 -16.46 27.17
CA GLN A 362 45.96 -17.74 27.34
C GLN A 362 45.28 -18.64 28.38
N LEU A 363 44.84 -18.10 29.51
CA LEU A 363 44.06 -18.84 30.51
C LEU A 363 42.72 -19.32 29.96
N LEU A 364 42.06 -18.53 29.11
CA LEU A 364 40.83 -18.93 28.43
C LEU A 364 41.07 -20.08 27.44
N GLN A 365 42.17 -20.03 26.68
CA GLN A 365 42.57 -21.12 25.79
C GLN A 365 42.98 -22.38 26.55
N GLN A 366 43.61 -22.23 27.71
CA GLN A 366 44.00 -23.36 28.56
C GLN A 366 42.78 -24.01 29.23
N GLN A 367 41.78 -23.23 29.66
CA GLN A 367 40.51 -23.75 30.18
C GLN A 367 39.63 -24.42 29.11
N LEU A 368 39.76 -24.04 27.84
CA LEU A 368 39.08 -24.70 26.73
C LEU A 368 39.78 -26.01 26.31
N ALA A 369 41.05 -26.20 26.67
CA ALA A 369 41.83 -27.39 26.32
C ALA A 369 41.81 -28.47 27.41
N THR A 370 41.55 -28.13 28.68
CA THR A 370 41.41 -29.10 29.77
C THR A 370 39.96 -29.22 30.21
N ALA A 371 39.41 -30.42 30.04
CA ALA A 371 38.05 -30.88 30.39
C ALA A 371 36.98 -30.70 29.31
N CYS A 372 37.06 -31.51 28.25
CA CYS A 372 35.88 -32.14 27.66
C CYS A 372 36.28 -33.50 27.09
N ASP A 373 35.54 -34.54 27.48
CA ASP A 373 35.67 -35.88 26.92
C ASP A 373 35.46 -35.87 25.40
N ASP A 374 36.20 -36.73 24.71
CA ASP A 374 36.34 -36.79 23.25
C ASP A 374 35.00 -36.95 22.52
N ASP A 375 34.03 -37.63 23.15
CA ASP A 375 32.68 -37.86 22.60
C ASP A 375 31.80 -36.59 22.57
N THR A 376 32.01 -35.65 23.50
CA THR A 376 31.24 -34.39 23.52
C THR A 376 31.78 -33.40 22.49
N THR A 377 33.08 -33.49 22.18
CA THR A 377 33.75 -32.65 21.19
C THR A 377 33.38 -33.06 19.76
N SER A 378 33.14 -34.36 19.53
CA SER A 378 32.59 -34.87 18.26
C SER A 378 31.17 -34.36 18.01
N LEU A 379 30.29 -34.41 19.02
CA LEU A 379 28.88 -33.99 18.91
C LEU A 379 28.71 -32.46 18.75
N LEU A 380 29.63 -31.66 19.29
CA LEU A 380 29.61 -30.20 19.16
C LEU A 380 30.25 -29.69 17.85
N ARG A 381 31.04 -30.51 17.17
CA ARG A 381 31.67 -30.15 15.89
C ARG A 381 30.68 -30.19 14.71
N ASP A 382 29.56 -30.89 14.86
CA ASP A 382 28.46 -30.98 13.88
C ASP A 382 27.25 -30.07 14.19
N CYS A 383 27.38 -29.11 15.12
CA CYS A 383 26.31 -28.15 15.41
C CYS A 383 26.49 -26.85 14.61
N TYR A 384 25.46 -26.48 13.84
CA TYR A 384 25.07 -25.21 13.16
C TYR A 384 25.86 -23.90 13.46
N LEU A 385 26.47 -23.76 14.64
CA LEU A 385 27.26 -22.61 15.08
C LEU A 385 28.59 -22.42 14.33
N LEU A 386 29.20 -23.48 13.79
CA LEU A 386 30.43 -23.36 12.99
C LEU A 386 30.16 -22.78 11.60
N GLU A 387 29.11 -23.27 10.93
CA GLU A 387 28.60 -22.67 9.68
C GLU A 387 28.17 -21.22 9.91
N GLU A 388 27.43 -20.94 10.98
CA GLU A 388 27.00 -19.57 11.30
C GLU A 388 28.20 -18.64 11.53
N LYS A 389 29.26 -19.13 12.19
CA LYS A 389 30.50 -18.37 12.45
C LYS A 389 31.29 -18.10 11.18
N GLU A 390 31.39 -19.06 10.27
CA GLU A 390 32.04 -18.87 8.96
C GLU A 390 31.23 -17.92 8.08
N ARG A 391 29.91 -18.08 8.08
CA ARG A 391 28.98 -17.21 7.36
C ARG A 391 29.03 -15.77 7.86
N LEU A 392 29.04 -15.55 9.18
CA LEU A 392 29.25 -14.23 9.78
C LEU A 392 30.61 -13.63 9.43
N LYS A 393 31.65 -14.45 9.30
CA LYS A 393 32.99 -13.99 8.91
C LYS A 393 33.05 -13.58 7.44
N GLU A 394 32.34 -14.29 6.57
CA GLU A 394 32.16 -13.94 5.15
C GLU A 394 31.34 -12.66 4.99
N GLU A 395 30.21 -12.55 5.71
CA GLU A 395 29.40 -11.33 5.72
C GLU A 395 30.17 -10.11 6.24
N TRP A 396 31.00 -10.30 7.28
CA TRP A 396 31.84 -9.24 7.80
C TRP A 396 32.94 -8.83 6.81
N SER A 397 33.49 -9.77 6.04
CA SER A 397 34.43 -9.48 4.96
C SER A 397 33.77 -8.68 3.84
N LEU A 398 32.58 -9.11 3.41
CA LEU A 398 31.78 -8.43 2.39
C LEU A 398 31.41 -7.01 2.82
N PHE A 399 31.00 -6.83 4.08
CA PHE A 399 30.70 -5.51 4.64
C PHE A 399 31.92 -4.58 4.65
N LYS A 400 33.10 -5.13 4.96
CA LYS A 400 34.35 -4.36 4.97
C LYS A 400 34.77 -3.95 3.56
N GLU A 401 34.52 -4.80 2.56
CA GLU A 401 34.75 -4.48 1.16
C GLU A 401 33.77 -3.43 0.63
N GLN A 402 32.48 -3.55 0.97
CA GLN A 402 31.48 -2.52 0.67
C GLN A 402 31.85 -1.17 1.29
N LYS A 403 32.26 -1.15 2.57
CA LYS A 403 32.73 0.08 3.23
C LYS A 403 33.91 0.72 2.48
N LYS A 404 34.86 -0.09 1.99
CA LYS A 404 36.00 0.39 1.20
C LYS A 404 35.56 0.96 -0.15
N ASN A 405 34.58 0.35 -0.82
CA ASN A 405 34.00 0.87 -2.05
C ASN A 405 33.26 2.19 -1.83
N PHE A 406 32.45 2.29 -0.77
CA PHE A 406 31.80 3.55 -0.40
C PHE A 406 32.79 4.67 -0.08
N GLU A 407 33.89 4.37 0.60
CA GLU A 407 34.95 5.36 0.82
C GLU A 407 35.62 5.80 -0.48
N LYS A 408 35.80 4.89 -1.45
CA LYS A 408 36.35 5.21 -2.78
C LYS A 408 35.39 6.07 -3.60
N GLU A 409 34.10 5.73 -3.62
CA GLU A 409 33.06 6.53 -4.26
C GLU A 409 32.96 7.91 -3.63
N ARG A 410 32.95 8.01 -2.29
CA ARG A 410 32.92 9.29 -1.58
C ARG A 410 34.10 10.19 -1.98
N ARG A 411 35.31 9.62 -2.14
CA ARG A 411 36.48 10.36 -2.64
C ARG A 411 36.27 10.82 -4.08
N SER A 412 35.80 9.94 -4.97
CA SER A 412 35.50 10.28 -6.37
C SER A 412 34.44 11.39 -6.49
N PHE A 413 33.39 11.37 -5.66
CA PHE A 413 32.38 12.41 -5.62
C PHE A 413 32.95 13.73 -5.10
N THR A 414 33.83 13.68 -4.10
CA THR A 414 34.49 14.88 -3.57
C THR A 414 35.40 15.51 -4.63
N GLU A 415 36.19 14.70 -5.35
CA GLU A 415 37.03 15.17 -6.46
C GLU A 415 36.20 15.74 -7.63
N ALA A 416 35.10 15.09 -8.00
CA ALA A 416 34.18 15.59 -9.02
C ALA A 416 33.52 16.92 -8.59
N ALA A 417 33.13 17.07 -7.33
CA ALA A 417 32.57 18.31 -6.80
C ALA A 417 33.60 19.46 -6.80
N ILE A 418 34.86 19.18 -6.44
CA ILE A 418 35.96 20.16 -6.52
C ILE A 418 36.18 20.57 -7.98
N ARG A 419 36.22 19.61 -8.91
CA ARG A 419 36.39 19.87 -10.34
C ARG A 419 35.26 20.73 -10.91
N LEU A 420 34.01 20.39 -10.60
CA LEU A 420 32.85 21.19 -11.01
C LEU A 420 32.88 22.60 -10.40
N GLY A 421 33.36 22.75 -9.17
CA GLY A 421 33.58 24.05 -8.55
C GLY A 421 34.61 24.91 -9.30
N LEU A 422 35.70 24.29 -9.78
CA LEU A 422 36.72 24.96 -10.61
C LEU A 422 36.20 25.31 -12.00
N GLU A 423 35.47 24.40 -12.66
CA GLU A 423 34.87 24.62 -13.98
C GLU A 423 33.81 25.71 -13.93
N ARG A 424 32.98 25.75 -12.88
CA ARG A 424 32.01 26.82 -12.65
C ARG A 424 32.68 28.18 -12.46
N LYS A 425 33.77 28.23 -11.70
CA LYS A 425 34.55 29.46 -11.51
C LYS A 425 35.15 29.95 -12.83
N ALA A 426 35.72 29.05 -13.64
CA ALA A 426 36.25 29.38 -14.96
C ALA A 426 35.15 29.92 -15.90
N PHE A 427 33.97 29.29 -15.88
CA PHE A 427 32.82 29.76 -16.68
C PHE A 427 32.30 31.13 -16.21
N GLU A 428 32.29 31.40 -14.90
CA GLU A 428 31.92 32.71 -14.37
C GLU A 428 32.94 33.80 -14.76
N GLU A 429 34.23 33.47 -14.79
CA GLU A 429 35.31 34.35 -15.28
C GLU A 429 35.23 34.61 -16.79
N GLU A 430 34.90 33.59 -17.59
CA GLU A 430 34.62 33.73 -19.03
C GLU A 430 33.39 34.60 -19.27
N ARG A 431 32.30 34.37 -18.52
CA ARG A 431 31.08 35.20 -18.61
C ARG A 431 31.37 36.65 -18.22
N ALA A 432 32.17 36.88 -17.18
CA ALA A 432 32.59 38.23 -16.79
C ALA A 432 33.44 38.89 -17.88
N SER A 433 34.32 38.14 -18.55
CA SER A 433 35.14 38.63 -19.66
C SER A 433 34.30 38.92 -20.91
N TRP A 434 33.31 38.08 -21.20
CA TRP A 434 32.34 38.30 -22.28
C TRP A 434 31.45 39.51 -22.01
N LEU A 435 30.93 39.66 -20.80
CA LEU A 435 30.17 40.85 -20.39
C LEU A 435 31.02 42.11 -20.45
N LYS A 436 32.30 42.03 -20.08
CA LYS A 436 33.26 43.13 -20.23
C LYS A 436 33.49 43.49 -21.69
N GLN A 437 33.60 42.51 -22.60
CA GLN A 437 33.68 42.76 -24.04
C GLN A 437 32.40 43.36 -24.61
N GLN A 438 31.22 42.88 -24.20
CA GLN A 438 29.93 43.48 -24.58
C GLN A 438 29.82 44.93 -24.10
N PHE A 439 30.24 45.21 -22.87
CA PHE A 439 30.24 46.56 -22.31
C PHE A 439 31.22 47.49 -23.03
N LEU A 440 32.39 46.99 -23.44
CA LEU A 440 33.37 47.74 -24.24
C LEU A 440 32.84 48.00 -25.68
N ASN A 441 32.11 47.05 -26.26
CA ASN A 441 31.48 47.19 -27.58
C ASN A 441 30.23 48.11 -27.57
N MET A 442 29.66 48.43 -26.41
CA MET A 442 28.51 49.34 -26.29
C MET A 442 28.88 50.84 -26.35
N THR A 443 30.14 51.19 -26.68
CA THR A 443 30.56 52.61 -26.86
C THR A 443 30.57 53.09 -28.31
N THR A 444 29.70 52.54 -29.16
CA THR A 444 29.28 53.20 -30.40
C THR A 444 27.75 53.24 -30.46
N PHE A 445 27.21 54.44 -30.26
CA PHE A 445 25.82 54.80 -30.51
C PHE A 445 25.39 54.35 -31.92
N ASP A 446 24.23 53.72 -32.02
CA ASP A 446 23.22 54.18 -32.99
C ASP A 446 21.80 53.81 -32.57
N HIS A 447 20.92 54.80 -32.71
CA HIS A 447 19.48 54.71 -32.48
C HIS A 447 18.83 53.88 -33.58
N GLN A 448 18.12 52.79 -33.23
CA GLN A 448 16.82 52.45 -33.83
C GLN A 448 16.17 51.19 -33.20
N ASN A 449 14.85 51.29 -33.06
CA ASN A 449 13.86 50.21 -32.87
C ASN A 449 13.64 49.65 -31.46
N SER A 450 12.76 50.38 -30.76
CA SER A 450 11.74 49.83 -29.87
C SER A 450 10.84 48.87 -30.65
N GLU A 451 11.01 47.57 -30.44
CA GLU A 451 9.99 46.53 -30.66
C GLU A 451 10.45 45.24 -29.97
N ASN A 452 10.08 45.03 -28.71
CA ASN A 452 10.09 43.72 -28.06
C ASN A 452 9.25 43.76 -26.78
N VAL A 453 7.96 44.04 -26.94
CA VAL A 453 6.91 43.67 -25.97
C VAL A 453 5.76 43.04 -26.75
N LYS A 454 6.00 41.85 -27.30
CA LYS A 454 4.98 40.92 -27.80
C LYS A 454 5.52 39.51 -27.66
N LEU A 455 5.48 38.96 -26.45
CA LEU A 455 5.69 37.53 -26.24
C LEU A 455 4.78 37.04 -25.13
N PHE A 456 3.47 37.15 -25.31
CA PHE A 456 2.44 36.37 -24.60
C PHE A 456 1.07 36.60 -25.27
N SER A 457 0.96 36.32 -26.57
CA SER A 457 -0.34 36.18 -27.24
C SER A 457 -0.14 35.64 -28.67
N ALA A 458 0.12 34.33 -28.80
CA ALA A 458 -0.07 33.60 -30.05
C ALA A 458 0.06 32.08 -29.84
N PHE A 459 -0.88 31.45 -29.11
CA PHE A 459 -1.22 30.05 -29.42
C PHE A 459 -2.31 30.08 -30.51
N SER A 460 -1.86 30.44 -31.71
CA SER A 460 -2.64 30.41 -32.96
C SER A 460 -1.90 29.49 -33.93
N GLY A 461 -1.87 28.22 -33.57
CA GLY A 461 -1.43 27.09 -34.37
C GLY A 461 -2.06 25.87 -33.74
N SER A 462 -2.63 24.98 -34.56
CA SER A 462 -3.25 23.72 -34.14
C SER A 462 -2.19 22.76 -33.56
N GLU A 463 -1.58 23.09 -32.42
CA GLU A 463 -0.65 22.22 -31.73
C GLU A 463 -1.42 21.17 -30.93
N TYR A 464 -1.18 19.91 -31.27
CA TYR A 464 -1.80 18.76 -30.61
C TYR A 464 -1.24 18.58 -29.20
N PHE A 465 -2.10 18.68 -28.19
CA PHE A 465 -1.75 18.67 -26.77
C PHE A 465 -1.45 17.24 -26.25
N VAL A 466 -0.38 17.09 -25.46
CA VAL A 466 0.06 15.79 -24.91
C VAL A 466 0.24 15.87 -23.39
N PHE A 467 -0.63 15.18 -22.65
CA PHE A 467 -0.72 15.23 -21.19
C PHE A 467 -0.16 13.95 -20.53
N VAL A 468 0.95 14.06 -19.81
CA VAL A 468 1.73 12.91 -19.31
C VAL A 468 1.60 12.74 -17.80
N PHE A 469 1.32 11.53 -17.34
CA PHE A 469 1.47 11.18 -15.93
C PHE A 469 2.83 10.54 -15.67
N ASP A 470 3.56 11.05 -14.68
CA ASP A 470 4.83 10.50 -14.21
C ASP A 470 4.71 10.01 -12.77
N VAL A 471 5.09 8.75 -12.54
CA VAL A 471 5.07 8.12 -11.19
C VAL A 471 6.46 8.05 -10.55
N GLY A 472 7.40 8.90 -11.01
CA GLY A 472 8.73 9.08 -10.44
C GLY A 472 9.84 8.31 -11.13
N HIS A 473 10.92 8.04 -10.40
CA HIS A 473 12.18 7.52 -10.95
C HIS A 473 12.83 8.50 -11.94
N LYS A 474 13.86 8.05 -12.68
CA LYS A 474 14.60 8.88 -13.65
C LYS A 474 14.28 8.53 -15.11
N THR A 475 13.19 7.79 -15.38
CA THR A 475 12.77 7.41 -16.74
C THR A 475 12.34 8.62 -17.56
N TRP A 476 11.85 9.68 -16.92
CA TRP A 476 11.47 10.94 -17.55
C TRP A 476 12.59 11.56 -18.40
N LYS A 477 13.86 11.26 -18.13
CA LYS A 477 15.00 11.71 -18.94
C LYS A 477 14.97 11.22 -20.39
N TYR A 478 14.22 10.16 -20.64
CA TYR A 478 14.13 9.48 -21.94
C TYR A 478 12.76 9.63 -22.61
N TYR A 479 11.85 10.42 -22.02
CA TYR A 479 10.57 10.73 -22.66
C TYR A 479 10.77 11.57 -23.92
N ASP A 480 9.81 11.52 -24.83
CA ASP A 480 9.82 12.36 -26.02
C ASP A 480 9.32 13.79 -25.71
N TRP A 481 10.22 14.58 -25.11
CA TRP A 481 9.97 15.98 -24.75
C TRP A 481 9.69 16.91 -25.94
N SER A 482 9.81 16.45 -27.19
CA SER A 482 9.42 17.26 -28.35
C SER A 482 7.90 17.40 -28.48
N GLN A 483 7.14 16.51 -27.83
CA GLN A 483 5.70 16.43 -27.97
C GLN A 483 4.93 16.82 -26.71
N ILE A 484 5.56 16.68 -25.54
CA ILE A 484 4.93 16.81 -24.22
C ILE A 484 4.59 18.26 -23.93
N THR A 485 3.33 18.52 -23.58
CA THR A 485 2.87 19.86 -23.21
C THR A 485 2.72 20.01 -21.70
N THR A 486 2.36 18.95 -20.98
CA THR A 486 2.24 18.98 -19.52
C THR A 486 2.57 17.62 -18.89
N VAL A 487 3.23 17.65 -17.74
CA VAL A 487 3.53 16.49 -16.89
C VAL A 487 2.84 16.63 -15.53
N VAL A 488 2.15 15.59 -15.09
CA VAL A 488 1.55 15.47 -13.75
C VAL A 488 2.46 14.66 -12.86
N LEU A 489 2.80 15.20 -11.69
CA LEU A 489 3.65 14.54 -10.70
C LEU A 489 2.82 13.66 -9.76
N PHE A 490 2.87 12.35 -9.95
CA PHE A 490 2.31 11.35 -9.02
C PHE A 490 3.35 10.81 -8.02
N SER A 491 4.61 11.23 -8.15
CA SER A 491 5.69 10.93 -7.20
C SER A 491 6.04 12.12 -6.32
N ASN A 492 7.00 11.89 -5.42
CA ASN A 492 7.70 12.97 -4.73
C ASN A 492 8.28 13.97 -5.73
N TYR A 493 8.31 15.23 -5.31
CA TYR A 493 8.88 16.34 -6.06
C TYR A 493 10.33 16.06 -6.49
N ASP A 494 10.59 16.14 -7.80
CA ASP A 494 11.92 16.01 -8.40
C ASP A 494 12.33 17.35 -9.06
N PRO A 495 13.28 18.11 -8.46
CA PRO A 495 13.73 19.37 -9.04
C PRO A 495 14.48 19.21 -10.37
N GLU A 496 15.09 18.05 -10.64
CA GLU A 496 15.72 17.79 -11.95
C GLU A 496 14.65 17.68 -13.05
N LEU A 497 13.56 16.97 -12.77
CA LEU A 497 12.42 16.84 -13.70
C LEU A 497 11.81 18.22 -13.97
N MET A 498 11.54 18.99 -12.92
CA MET A 498 11.00 20.35 -13.05
C MET A 498 11.84 21.22 -13.99
N CYS A 499 13.14 21.33 -13.72
CA CYS A 499 14.04 22.15 -14.53
C CYS A 499 14.10 21.64 -15.98
N HIS A 500 14.08 20.32 -16.17
CA HIS A 500 14.12 19.74 -17.51
C HIS A 500 12.85 20.01 -18.31
N ALA A 501 11.68 19.81 -17.69
CA ALA A 501 10.38 20.07 -18.32
C ALA A 501 10.26 21.54 -18.74
N HIS A 502 10.60 22.47 -17.85
CA HIS A 502 10.59 23.91 -18.16
C HIS A 502 11.59 24.29 -19.24
N ALA A 503 12.79 23.69 -19.25
CA ALA A 503 13.77 23.89 -20.33
C ALA A 503 13.28 23.38 -21.70
N LYS A 504 12.28 22.49 -21.70
CA LYS A 504 11.60 21.97 -22.90
C LYS A 504 10.29 22.70 -23.21
N GLY A 505 9.90 23.69 -22.41
CA GLY A 505 8.63 24.41 -22.57
C GLY A 505 7.40 23.64 -22.12
N ALA A 506 7.57 22.51 -21.42
CA ALA A 506 6.47 21.73 -20.86
C ALA A 506 6.11 22.25 -19.46
N ARG A 507 4.81 22.26 -19.15
CA ARG A 507 4.30 22.58 -17.80
C ARG A 507 4.45 21.38 -16.88
N VAL A 508 4.57 21.61 -15.59
CA VAL A 508 4.52 20.56 -14.57
C VAL A 508 3.48 20.91 -13.52
N VAL A 509 2.53 20.01 -13.28
CA VAL A 509 1.41 20.23 -12.35
C VAL A 509 1.45 19.21 -11.20
N LEU A 510 0.97 19.63 -10.03
CA LEU A 510 0.85 18.79 -8.85
C LEU A 510 -0.28 17.77 -9.00
N LYS A 511 -0.17 16.62 -8.33
CA LYS A 511 -1.35 15.83 -8.00
C LYS A 511 -2.11 16.47 -6.83
N GLY A 512 -3.41 16.69 -7.00
CA GLY A 512 -4.34 17.02 -5.92
C GLY A 512 -5.31 15.88 -5.67
N ASP A 513 -5.40 15.44 -4.41
CA ASP A 513 -6.40 14.47 -3.95
C ASP A 513 -6.88 14.89 -2.56
N VAL A 514 -8.18 14.75 -2.31
CA VAL A 514 -8.83 15.17 -1.08
C VAL A 514 -10.08 14.33 -0.81
N PRO A 515 -10.36 13.94 0.45
CA PRO A 515 -11.57 13.22 0.80
C PRO A 515 -12.83 14.04 0.49
N VAL A 516 -13.75 13.46 -0.29
CA VAL A 516 -14.97 14.15 -0.74
C VAL A 516 -15.91 14.52 0.41
N LYS A 517 -15.83 13.79 1.53
CA LYS A 517 -16.61 14.10 2.73
C LYS A 517 -16.16 15.41 3.40
N ASP A 518 -14.88 15.74 3.32
CA ASP A 518 -14.32 16.90 4.02
C ASP A 518 -14.57 18.20 3.24
N ILE A 519 -14.65 18.12 1.91
CA ILE A 519 -14.83 19.30 1.04
C ILE A 519 -16.23 19.91 1.12
N ILE A 520 -17.20 19.28 1.78
CA ILE A 520 -18.51 19.90 2.06
C ILE A 520 -18.30 21.17 2.91
N ASN A 521 -17.31 21.16 3.80
CA ASN A 521 -16.96 22.33 4.62
C ASN A 521 -16.13 23.34 3.80
N ALA A 522 -16.71 24.52 3.55
CA ALA A 522 -16.06 25.59 2.79
C ALA A 522 -14.75 26.09 3.41
N THR A 523 -14.65 26.14 4.74
CA THR A 523 -13.41 26.55 5.43
C THR A 523 -12.29 25.53 5.24
N PHE A 524 -12.65 24.24 5.21
CA PHE A 524 -11.71 23.18 4.90
C PHE A 524 -11.22 23.30 3.45
N ARG A 525 -12.13 23.47 2.47
CA ARG A 525 -11.75 23.71 1.06
C ARG A 525 -10.78 24.87 0.93
N ALA A 526 -11.12 26.03 1.48
CA ALA A 526 -10.27 27.21 1.41
C ALA A 526 -8.88 26.98 2.01
N SER A 527 -8.80 26.28 3.15
CA SER A 527 -7.53 25.95 3.81
C SER A 527 -6.69 24.98 2.98
N TRP A 528 -7.32 23.94 2.42
CA TRP A 528 -6.66 22.96 1.54
C TRP A 528 -6.18 23.63 0.25
N ILE A 529 -7.01 24.45 -0.41
CA ILE A 529 -6.63 25.19 -1.62
C ILE A 529 -5.43 26.11 -1.34
N ALA A 530 -5.46 26.87 -0.24
CA ALA A 530 -4.35 27.74 0.15
C ALA A 530 -3.04 26.94 0.38
N GLN A 531 -3.15 25.73 0.95
CA GLN A 531 -2.00 24.83 1.09
C GLN A 531 -1.46 24.36 -0.26
N GLN A 532 -2.33 23.99 -1.21
CA GLN A 532 -1.92 23.55 -2.54
C GLN A 532 -1.27 24.68 -3.34
N VAL A 533 -1.84 25.89 -3.31
CA VAL A 533 -1.25 27.08 -3.96
C VAL A 533 0.13 27.37 -3.35
N LYS A 534 0.26 27.30 -2.02
CA LYS A 534 1.56 27.50 -1.36
C LYS A 534 2.57 26.44 -1.77
N LEU A 535 2.15 25.17 -1.86
CA LEU A 535 3.00 24.08 -2.32
C LEU A 535 3.46 24.31 -3.75
N ALA A 536 2.55 24.65 -4.65
CA ALA A 536 2.84 24.94 -6.05
C ALA A 536 3.85 26.07 -6.21
N LYS A 537 3.68 27.18 -5.47
CA LYS A 537 4.64 28.29 -5.45
C LYS A 537 6.00 27.89 -4.90
N THR A 538 6.04 27.03 -3.87
CA THR A 538 7.29 26.59 -3.26
C THR A 538 8.07 25.65 -4.18
N GLN A 539 7.34 24.83 -4.94
CA GLN A 539 7.88 23.84 -5.87
C GLN A 539 7.99 24.35 -7.31
N TYR A 540 7.58 25.60 -7.56
CA TYR A 540 7.54 26.21 -8.89
C TYR A 540 6.73 25.40 -9.91
N THR A 541 5.68 24.70 -9.47
CA THR A 541 4.78 24.00 -10.38
C THR A 541 3.81 24.97 -11.04
N ASP A 542 3.41 24.63 -12.25
CA ASP A 542 2.57 25.44 -13.12
C ASP A 542 1.08 25.14 -12.90
N GLY A 543 0.68 24.52 -11.80
CA GLY A 543 -0.70 24.15 -11.58
C GLY A 543 -0.95 22.89 -10.76
N ILE A 544 -2.16 22.35 -10.89
CA ILE A 544 -2.65 21.17 -10.18
C ILE A 544 -3.62 20.35 -11.03
N ASN A 545 -3.43 19.03 -11.03
CA ASN A 545 -4.36 18.04 -11.57
C ASN A 545 -5.10 17.36 -10.42
N LEU A 546 -6.42 17.50 -10.39
CA LEU A 546 -7.29 16.94 -9.35
C LEU A 546 -7.70 15.51 -9.73
N ASP A 547 -7.20 14.54 -9.00
CA ASP A 547 -7.43 13.10 -9.16
C ASP A 547 -8.27 12.59 -7.99
N ILE A 548 -9.59 12.79 -8.07
CA ILE A 548 -10.54 12.45 -7.00
C ILE A 548 -11.44 11.32 -7.51
N GLU A 549 -11.13 10.08 -7.12
CA GLU A 549 -11.82 8.87 -7.58
C GLU A 549 -12.77 8.28 -6.52
N GLN A 550 -13.58 9.12 -5.88
CA GLN A 550 -14.48 8.69 -4.79
C GLN A 550 -15.95 8.73 -5.20
N ASP A 551 -16.75 7.81 -4.66
CA ASP A 551 -18.20 7.74 -4.88
C ASP A 551 -18.90 9.06 -4.52
N VAL A 552 -19.76 9.54 -5.43
CA VAL A 552 -20.59 10.73 -5.22
C VAL A 552 -21.95 10.47 -5.84
N ALA A 553 -23.00 10.59 -5.02
CA ALA A 553 -24.36 10.51 -5.51
C ALA A 553 -24.77 11.79 -6.22
N HIS A 554 -25.54 11.66 -7.30
CA HIS A 554 -26.07 12.80 -8.04
C HIS A 554 -26.90 13.72 -7.10
N SER A 555 -26.70 15.03 -7.21
CA SER A 555 -27.38 16.05 -6.38
C SER A 555 -27.12 15.98 -4.86
N SER A 556 -26.14 15.22 -4.38
CA SER A 556 -25.78 15.22 -2.95
C SER A 556 -25.02 16.50 -2.56
N PRO A 557 -24.84 16.81 -1.26
CA PRO A 557 -23.98 17.93 -0.84
C PRO A 557 -22.56 17.84 -1.42
N GLU A 558 -22.00 16.63 -1.49
CA GLU A 558 -20.70 16.32 -2.09
C GLU A 558 -20.65 16.67 -3.58
N TYR A 559 -21.72 16.41 -4.34
CA TYR A 559 -21.84 16.75 -5.76
C TYR A 559 -21.61 18.25 -6.01
N TYR A 560 -22.27 19.10 -5.23
CA TYR A 560 -22.10 20.55 -5.33
C TYR A 560 -20.76 21.02 -4.76
N ALA A 561 -20.32 20.42 -3.65
CA ALA A 561 -19.06 20.74 -3.01
C ALA A 561 -17.85 20.43 -3.89
N LEU A 562 -17.90 19.34 -4.67
CA LEU A 562 -16.85 18.98 -5.64
C LEU A 562 -16.74 20.02 -6.75
N THR A 563 -17.88 20.44 -7.31
CA THR A 563 -17.89 21.52 -8.32
C THR A 563 -17.34 22.82 -7.74
N ALA A 564 -17.72 23.17 -6.51
CA ALA A 564 -17.22 24.34 -5.81
C ALA A 564 -15.72 24.27 -5.54
N LEU A 565 -15.20 23.11 -5.11
CA LEU A 565 -13.77 22.88 -4.91
C LEU A 565 -12.98 23.16 -6.19
N VAL A 566 -13.41 22.60 -7.33
CA VAL A 566 -12.73 22.77 -8.62
C VAL A 566 -12.72 24.24 -9.03
N LYS A 567 -13.87 24.92 -8.90
CA LYS A 567 -13.98 26.34 -9.21
C LYS A 567 -13.10 27.20 -8.31
N GLU A 568 -13.19 27.03 -6.99
CA GLU A 568 -12.40 27.78 -6.00
C GLU A 568 -10.89 27.52 -6.17
N THR A 569 -10.51 26.29 -6.50
CA THR A 569 -9.11 25.93 -6.82
C THR A 569 -8.65 26.65 -8.07
N THR A 570 -9.43 26.60 -9.14
CA THR A 570 -9.09 27.25 -10.42
C THR A 570 -8.97 28.76 -10.27
N ASP A 571 -9.94 29.40 -9.63
CA ASP A 571 -9.93 30.84 -9.35
C ASP A 571 -8.67 31.23 -8.54
N SER A 572 -8.33 30.46 -7.50
CA SER A 572 -7.17 30.73 -6.64
C SER A 572 -5.85 30.52 -7.38
N PHE A 573 -5.69 29.43 -8.11
CA PHE A 573 -4.46 29.14 -8.86
C PHE A 573 -4.22 30.18 -9.96
N HIS A 574 -5.24 30.50 -10.76
CA HIS A 574 -5.11 31.52 -11.82
C HIS A 574 -4.81 32.92 -11.28
N HIS A 575 -5.34 33.25 -10.10
CA HIS A 575 -5.05 34.52 -9.44
C HIS A 575 -3.60 34.58 -8.92
N GLU A 576 -3.17 33.52 -8.24
CA GLU A 576 -1.92 33.49 -7.48
C GLU A 576 -0.70 33.07 -8.31
N ILE A 577 -0.90 32.32 -9.40
CA ILE A 577 0.11 31.79 -10.30
C ILE A 577 -0.36 32.08 -11.73
N LYS A 578 0.16 33.15 -12.34
CA LYS A 578 -0.23 33.53 -13.70
C LYS A 578 0.12 32.45 -14.71
N GLY A 579 -0.85 32.07 -15.54
CA GLY A 579 -0.68 31.01 -16.53
C GLY A 579 -0.67 29.60 -15.93
N SER A 580 -1.11 29.44 -14.68
CA SER A 580 -1.30 28.11 -14.09
C SER A 580 -2.35 27.31 -14.85
N GLN A 581 -2.27 25.99 -14.70
CA GLN A 581 -3.19 25.03 -15.28
C GLN A 581 -3.88 24.21 -14.18
N VAL A 582 -5.21 24.18 -14.18
CA VAL A 582 -6.02 23.37 -13.27
C VAL A 582 -6.85 22.38 -14.07
N THR A 583 -6.65 21.11 -13.82
CA THR A 583 -7.29 20.00 -14.56
C THR A 583 -7.94 19.02 -13.61
N PHE A 584 -8.86 18.20 -14.12
CA PHE A 584 -9.60 17.24 -13.31
C PHE A 584 -9.73 15.90 -14.03
N ASP A 585 -9.44 14.80 -13.32
CA ASP A 585 -9.54 13.44 -13.85
C ASP A 585 -10.99 12.94 -13.72
N VAL A 586 -11.58 12.48 -14.83
CA VAL A 586 -12.95 11.95 -14.87
C VAL A 586 -12.96 10.51 -15.40
N PRO A 587 -13.94 9.68 -14.99
CA PRO A 587 -14.09 8.35 -15.56
C PRO A 587 -14.32 8.38 -17.08
N TRP A 588 -14.13 7.24 -17.74
CA TRP A 588 -14.24 7.07 -19.19
C TRP A 588 -15.59 7.48 -19.82
N GLY A 589 -16.65 7.63 -19.02
CA GLY A 589 -17.95 8.13 -19.49
C GLY A 589 -18.76 8.83 -18.40
N PRO A 590 -19.72 9.69 -18.78
CA PRO A 590 -20.50 10.51 -17.83
C PRO A 590 -21.65 9.76 -17.15
N ASN A 591 -21.84 8.47 -17.43
CA ASN A 591 -23.00 7.69 -16.97
C ASN A 591 -22.78 7.09 -15.58
N CYS A 592 -22.35 7.90 -14.59
CA CYS A 592 -22.14 7.48 -13.20
C CYS A 592 -21.21 6.26 -13.03
N VAL A 593 -20.16 6.17 -13.86
CA VAL A 593 -19.22 5.05 -13.86
C VAL A 593 -18.58 4.89 -12.47
N GLY A 594 -18.73 3.71 -11.88
CA GLY A 594 -18.19 3.41 -10.54
C GLY A 594 -18.79 4.28 -9.43
N ALA A 595 -20.09 4.59 -9.51
CA ALA A 595 -20.80 5.46 -8.55
C ALA A 595 -20.26 6.91 -8.46
N ARG A 596 -19.48 7.35 -9.45
CA ARG A 596 -18.95 8.72 -9.56
C ARG A 596 -19.91 9.60 -10.35
N CYS A 597 -21.10 9.93 -9.83
CA CYS A 597 -22.09 10.75 -10.52
C CYS A 597 -21.78 12.26 -10.43
N TYR A 598 -20.63 12.72 -10.92
CA TYR A 598 -20.20 14.11 -10.76
C TYR A 598 -20.95 15.11 -11.65
N ASN A 599 -20.86 16.40 -11.32
CA ASN A 599 -21.34 17.48 -12.17
C ASN A 599 -20.35 17.76 -13.32
N TYR A 600 -20.27 16.86 -14.29
CA TYR A 600 -19.22 16.93 -15.31
C TYR A 600 -19.20 18.23 -16.11
N THR A 601 -20.37 18.80 -16.44
CA THR A 601 -20.46 20.08 -17.14
C THR A 601 -19.97 21.23 -16.26
N GLY A 602 -20.44 21.29 -15.01
CA GLY A 602 -19.99 22.31 -14.06
C GLY A 602 -18.49 22.23 -13.74
N ILE A 603 -17.93 21.02 -13.67
CA ILE A 603 -16.49 20.81 -13.47
C ILE A 603 -15.70 21.22 -14.73
N ALA A 604 -16.15 20.84 -15.93
CA ALA A 604 -15.51 21.22 -17.19
C ALA A 604 -15.50 22.74 -17.44
N ASP A 605 -16.56 23.42 -17.03
CA ASP A 605 -16.65 24.88 -17.09
C ASP A 605 -15.72 25.56 -16.08
N ALA A 606 -15.49 24.91 -14.93
CA ALA A 606 -14.70 25.44 -13.83
C ALA A 606 -13.19 25.26 -13.99
N CYS A 607 -12.70 24.21 -14.65
CA CYS A 607 -11.28 23.91 -14.84
C CYS A 607 -10.81 24.15 -16.29
N ASP A 608 -9.52 24.04 -16.59
CA ASP A 608 -8.98 24.24 -17.95
C ASP A 608 -9.41 23.16 -18.92
N PHE A 609 -9.34 21.90 -18.51
CA PHE A 609 -9.87 20.73 -19.22
C PHE A 609 -10.00 19.52 -18.29
N LEU A 610 -10.81 18.56 -18.72
CA LEU A 610 -10.95 17.25 -18.13
C LEU A 610 -9.97 16.28 -18.79
N PHE A 611 -9.23 15.53 -17.97
CA PHE A 611 -8.53 14.34 -18.42
C PHE A 611 -9.45 13.14 -18.24
N VAL A 612 -9.89 12.56 -19.36
CA VAL A 612 -10.85 11.44 -19.34
C VAL A 612 -10.04 10.15 -19.26
N MET A 613 -10.17 9.43 -18.15
CA MET A 613 -9.48 8.15 -17.89
C MET A 613 -10.13 7.03 -18.69
N SER A 614 -9.90 7.02 -20.01
CA SER A 614 -10.42 6.02 -20.96
C SER A 614 -9.62 4.73 -20.96
N TYR A 615 -9.57 4.14 -19.77
CA TYR A 615 -8.99 2.85 -19.45
C TYR A 615 -9.73 2.28 -18.24
N ASP A 616 -9.46 1.01 -17.92
CA ASP A 616 -10.20 0.24 -16.93
C ASP A 616 -11.71 0.24 -17.24
N GLU A 617 -12.04 0.27 -18.54
CA GLU A 617 -13.42 0.39 -19.03
C GLU A 617 -14.20 -0.93 -18.89
N ARG A 618 -13.51 -1.99 -18.48
CA ARG A 618 -14.10 -3.31 -18.35
C ARG A 618 -15.14 -3.31 -17.22
N CYS A 619 -16.37 -3.63 -17.60
CA CYS A 619 -17.43 -3.93 -16.67
C CYS A 619 -17.27 -5.38 -16.15
N LEU A 620 -16.71 -5.56 -14.95
CA LEU A 620 -16.70 -6.85 -14.25
C LEU A 620 -18.12 -7.36 -13.93
N ALA A 621 -19.12 -6.48 -13.99
CA ALA A 621 -20.54 -6.79 -13.80
C ALA A 621 -21.26 -7.20 -15.11
N CYS A 622 -20.59 -7.18 -16.27
CA CYS A 622 -21.15 -7.76 -17.48
C CYS A 622 -21.39 -9.26 -17.25
N SER A 623 -22.52 -9.76 -17.76
CA SER A 623 -23.00 -11.15 -17.58
C SER A 623 -22.03 -12.23 -18.05
N GLN A 624 -20.91 -11.86 -18.68
CA GLN A 624 -19.91 -12.74 -19.24
C GLN A 624 -18.54 -12.43 -18.59
N CYS A 625 -18.10 -13.32 -17.70
CA CYS A 625 -16.78 -13.24 -17.06
C CYS A 625 -15.67 -13.64 -18.05
N ILE A 626 -15.48 -12.84 -19.09
CA ILE A 626 -14.57 -13.12 -20.20
C ILE A 626 -13.50 -12.04 -20.26
N ALA A 627 -12.25 -12.42 -20.49
CA ALA A 627 -11.16 -11.47 -20.69
C ALA A 627 -11.42 -10.56 -21.90
N GLY A 628 -11.02 -9.30 -21.80
CA GLY A 628 -11.30 -8.28 -22.82
C GLY A 628 -10.35 -7.11 -22.73
N ALA A 629 -10.45 -6.21 -23.71
CA ALA A 629 -9.59 -5.05 -23.83
C ALA A 629 -9.73 -4.11 -22.62
N ASN A 630 -8.60 -3.50 -22.23
CA ASN A 630 -8.57 -2.49 -21.17
C ASN A 630 -9.33 -1.22 -21.57
N SER A 631 -9.14 -0.79 -22.83
CA SER A 631 -9.83 0.36 -23.41
C SER A 631 -10.41 0.00 -24.79
N PRO A 632 -11.57 -0.69 -24.84
CA PRO A 632 -12.20 -1.11 -26.09
C PRO A 632 -12.59 0.10 -26.95
N TYR A 633 -12.18 0.13 -28.22
CA TYR A 633 -12.31 1.30 -29.09
C TYR A 633 -13.72 1.90 -29.13
N ILE A 634 -14.74 1.08 -29.41
CA ILE A 634 -16.13 1.55 -29.53
C ILE A 634 -16.63 2.15 -28.21
N GLN A 635 -16.29 1.52 -27.07
CA GLN A 635 -16.72 1.96 -25.76
C GLN A 635 -16.06 3.29 -25.39
N THR A 636 -14.73 3.38 -25.58
CA THR A 636 -13.97 4.62 -25.40
C THR A 636 -14.60 5.75 -26.20
N LEU A 637 -14.84 5.55 -27.51
CA LEU A 637 -15.36 6.59 -28.39
C LEU A 637 -16.77 7.06 -28.01
N THR A 638 -17.61 6.11 -27.60
CA THR A 638 -18.97 6.39 -27.10
C THR A 638 -18.93 7.26 -25.85
N GLY A 639 -17.98 7.01 -24.94
CA GLY A 639 -17.78 7.84 -23.75
C GLY A 639 -17.52 9.32 -24.07
N TYR A 640 -16.67 9.61 -25.06
CA TYR A 640 -16.44 11.00 -25.51
C TYR A 640 -17.65 11.61 -26.20
N ASP A 641 -18.34 10.84 -27.05
CA ASP A 641 -19.56 11.32 -27.70
C ASP A 641 -20.64 11.65 -26.65
N ASP A 642 -20.74 10.88 -25.56
CA ASP A 642 -21.63 11.17 -24.43
C ASP A 642 -21.23 12.44 -23.67
N PHE A 643 -19.94 12.65 -23.37
CA PHE A 643 -19.46 13.90 -22.76
C PHE A 643 -19.76 15.13 -23.63
N ILE A 644 -19.59 15.02 -24.94
CA ILE A 644 -19.92 16.09 -25.89
C ILE A 644 -21.43 16.32 -25.94
N LYS A 645 -22.22 15.25 -25.93
CA LYS A 645 -23.69 15.30 -25.98
C LYS A 645 -24.31 15.98 -24.76
N ILE A 646 -23.71 15.84 -23.57
CA ILE A 646 -24.16 16.57 -22.37
C ILE A 646 -23.71 18.04 -22.35
N GLY A 647 -22.97 18.50 -23.38
CA GLY A 647 -22.65 19.92 -23.60
C GLY A 647 -21.20 20.31 -23.32
N ILE A 648 -20.31 19.36 -23.03
CA ILE A 648 -18.88 19.68 -22.81
C ILE A 648 -18.21 19.97 -24.16
N ASN A 649 -17.54 21.12 -24.25
CA ASN A 649 -16.78 21.49 -25.44
C ASN A 649 -15.66 20.46 -25.69
N PRO A 650 -15.50 19.89 -26.90
CA PRO A 650 -14.39 18.97 -27.21
C PRO A 650 -13.00 19.52 -26.85
N LYS A 651 -12.79 20.84 -26.93
CA LYS A 651 -11.55 21.51 -26.51
C LYS A 651 -11.30 21.55 -25.00
N LYS A 652 -12.25 21.06 -24.19
CA LYS A 652 -12.13 20.83 -22.75
C LYS A 652 -11.86 19.36 -22.41
N LEU A 653 -11.66 18.48 -23.40
CA LEU A 653 -11.44 17.04 -23.18
C LEU A 653 -10.05 16.65 -23.66
N VAL A 654 -9.31 15.92 -22.83
CA VAL A 654 -8.07 15.22 -23.20
C VAL A 654 -8.28 13.73 -23.08
N MET A 655 -7.92 12.99 -24.12
CA MET A 655 -8.14 11.55 -24.15
C MET A 655 -7.05 10.78 -23.40
N GLY A 656 -7.39 10.13 -22.29
CA GLY A 656 -6.47 9.29 -21.54
C GLY A 656 -6.39 7.87 -22.09
N ILE A 657 -5.20 7.40 -22.45
CA ILE A 657 -4.96 6.03 -22.93
C ILE A 657 -4.07 5.23 -21.97
N PRO A 658 -4.24 3.90 -21.87
CA PRO A 658 -3.39 3.09 -21.01
C PRO A 658 -2.10 2.70 -21.73
N TRP A 659 -0.96 2.87 -21.05
CA TRP A 659 0.32 2.24 -21.46
C TRP A 659 0.59 0.94 -20.72
N TYR A 660 -0.49 0.27 -20.32
CA TYR A 660 -0.50 -1.00 -19.63
C TYR A 660 -1.69 -1.83 -20.12
N GLY A 661 -1.64 -3.11 -19.81
CA GLY A 661 -2.71 -4.06 -20.06
C GLY A 661 -3.10 -4.82 -18.81
N TYR A 662 -3.99 -5.78 -19.00
CA TYR A 662 -4.38 -6.73 -17.97
C TYR A 662 -4.05 -8.15 -18.40
N ASP A 663 -3.46 -8.90 -17.48
CA ASP A 663 -3.25 -10.34 -17.58
C ASP A 663 -4.35 -11.07 -16.81
N PHE A 664 -5.12 -11.90 -17.53
CA PHE A 664 -6.24 -12.66 -17.01
C PHE A 664 -5.89 -14.14 -16.93
N THR A 665 -6.06 -14.74 -15.76
CA THR A 665 -6.01 -16.21 -15.64
C THR A 665 -7.30 -16.82 -16.19
N CYS A 666 -7.17 -17.71 -17.18
CA CYS A 666 -8.28 -18.39 -17.83
C CYS A 666 -8.62 -19.68 -17.09
N GLN A 667 -9.88 -19.81 -16.65
CA GLN A 667 -10.43 -21.11 -16.22
C GLN A 667 -10.65 -22.03 -17.42
N ASN A 668 -11.07 -21.47 -18.54
CA ASN A 668 -11.23 -22.18 -19.80
C ASN A 668 -10.87 -21.23 -20.96
N LEU A 669 -10.05 -21.72 -21.89
CA LEU A 669 -9.72 -21.04 -23.14
C LEU A 669 -10.38 -21.82 -24.28
N SER A 670 -11.36 -21.21 -24.95
CA SER A 670 -12.03 -21.85 -26.08
C SER A 670 -11.13 -21.94 -27.32
N VAL A 671 -11.53 -22.76 -28.29
CA VAL A 671 -10.88 -22.85 -29.61
C VAL A 671 -10.93 -21.50 -30.34
N ASP A 672 -11.97 -20.70 -30.09
CA ASP A 672 -12.13 -19.34 -30.64
C ASP A 672 -11.36 -18.26 -29.86
N HIS A 673 -10.35 -18.65 -29.07
CA HIS A 673 -9.52 -17.78 -28.24
C HIS A 673 -10.29 -16.97 -27.17
N VAL A 674 -11.44 -17.46 -26.72
CA VAL A 674 -12.23 -16.82 -25.66
C VAL A 674 -11.77 -17.33 -24.30
N CYS A 675 -11.18 -16.44 -23.50
CA CYS A 675 -10.73 -16.75 -22.14
C CYS A 675 -11.84 -16.45 -21.13
N THR A 676 -12.43 -17.50 -20.55
CA THR A 676 -13.39 -17.38 -19.45
C THR A 676 -12.62 -17.31 -18.12
N THR A 677 -12.76 -16.21 -17.39
CA THR A 677 -11.98 -15.91 -16.18
C THR A 677 -12.63 -16.41 -14.89
N ALA A 678 -13.96 -16.55 -14.87
CA ALA A 678 -14.73 -17.05 -13.73
C ALA A 678 -16.14 -17.46 -14.15
N LYS A 679 -16.93 -18.00 -13.23
CA LYS A 679 -18.40 -18.08 -13.37
C LYS A 679 -19.03 -16.79 -12.84
N TYR A 680 -20.16 -16.36 -13.42
CA TYR A 680 -20.92 -15.22 -12.92
C TYR A 680 -21.29 -15.45 -11.44
N PRO A 681 -21.11 -14.48 -10.52
CA PRO A 681 -20.87 -13.04 -10.72
C PRO A 681 -19.40 -12.60 -10.74
N CYS A 682 -18.51 -13.39 -11.34
CA CYS A 682 -17.11 -13.05 -11.62
C CYS A 682 -16.24 -12.75 -10.38
N ARG A 683 -16.70 -13.12 -9.17
CA ARG A 683 -15.98 -12.85 -7.91
C ARG A 683 -14.59 -13.48 -7.86
N ASP A 684 -14.43 -14.63 -8.52
CA ASP A 684 -13.18 -15.40 -8.50
C ASP A 684 -12.26 -15.06 -9.68
N ALA A 685 -12.56 -14.01 -10.46
CA ALA A 685 -11.77 -13.64 -11.62
C ALA A 685 -10.42 -13.05 -11.21
N VAL A 686 -9.35 -13.83 -11.39
CA VAL A 686 -7.98 -13.38 -11.11
C VAL A 686 -7.44 -12.61 -12.31
N HIS A 687 -7.04 -11.38 -12.07
CA HIS A 687 -6.39 -10.53 -13.06
C HIS A 687 -5.46 -9.54 -12.39
N HIS A 688 -4.42 -9.12 -13.11
CA HIS A 688 -3.53 -8.06 -12.63
C HIS A 688 -3.04 -7.18 -13.77
N GLN A 689 -2.71 -5.94 -13.42
CA GLN A 689 -2.14 -4.97 -14.34
C GLN A 689 -0.73 -5.38 -14.77
N VAL A 690 -0.38 -5.16 -16.04
CA VAL A 690 0.95 -5.44 -16.59
C VAL A 690 1.40 -4.27 -17.46
N THR A 691 2.61 -3.76 -17.24
CA THR A 691 3.19 -2.65 -18.01
C THR A 691 3.50 -3.05 -19.45
N TYR A 692 3.44 -2.10 -20.39
CA TYR A 692 3.78 -2.34 -21.79
C TYR A 692 5.19 -2.97 -21.97
N GLN A 693 6.17 -2.53 -21.19
CA GLN A 693 7.51 -3.15 -21.16
C GLN A 693 7.46 -4.67 -20.92
N LYS A 694 6.66 -5.14 -19.96
CA LYS A 694 6.56 -6.57 -19.64
C LYS A 694 5.83 -7.33 -20.75
N ILE A 695 4.75 -6.74 -21.27
CA ILE A 695 3.97 -7.29 -22.39
C ILE A 695 4.87 -7.50 -23.60
N MET A 696 5.67 -6.50 -23.98
CA MET A 696 6.55 -6.59 -25.15
C MET A 696 7.69 -7.62 -25.00
N LYS A 697 8.15 -7.87 -23.76
CA LYS A 697 9.13 -8.93 -23.48
C LYS A 697 8.54 -10.34 -23.58
N GLN A 698 7.22 -10.48 -23.40
CA GLN A 698 6.54 -11.77 -23.35
C GLN A 698 5.83 -12.14 -24.64
N VAL A 699 5.30 -11.17 -25.40
CA VAL A 699 4.43 -11.44 -26.56
C VAL A 699 5.07 -12.37 -27.59
N ASN A 700 6.37 -12.23 -27.86
CA ASN A 700 7.10 -13.06 -28.84
C ASN A 700 7.40 -14.49 -28.34
N SER A 701 7.44 -14.69 -27.02
CA SER A 701 7.64 -16.01 -26.39
C SER A 701 6.32 -16.64 -25.93
N SER A 702 5.20 -15.97 -26.18
CA SER A 702 3.85 -16.45 -25.87
C SER A 702 3.46 -17.62 -26.77
N THR A 703 2.40 -18.36 -26.39
CA THR A 703 1.96 -19.53 -27.17
C THR A 703 1.22 -19.13 -28.44
N SER A 704 0.75 -17.88 -28.54
CA SER A 704 0.00 -17.37 -29.69
C SER A 704 0.74 -16.38 -30.58
N GLY A 705 1.76 -15.71 -30.05
CA GLY A 705 2.17 -14.42 -30.59
C GLY A 705 1.06 -13.37 -30.46
N ARG A 706 1.23 -12.23 -31.15
CA ARG A 706 0.23 -11.14 -31.14
C ARG A 706 -1.01 -11.52 -31.94
N LEU A 707 -2.17 -11.48 -31.29
CA LEU A 707 -3.51 -11.58 -31.89
C LEU A 707 -4.20 -10.20 -31.89
N TRP A 708 -5.23 -10.04 -32.72
CA TRP A 708 -5.98 -8.79 -32.87
C TRP A 708 -7.49 -9.03 -32.84
N ASP A 709 -8.19 -8.35 -31.96
CA ASP A 709 -9.66 -8.36 -31.94
C ASP A 709 -10.23 -7.23 -32.81
N LYS A 710 -11.01 -7.58 -33.84
CA LYS A 710 -11.57 -6.62 -34.78
C LYS A 710 -12.70 -5.76 -34.20
N ASN A 711 -13.38 -6.21 -33.15
CA ASN A 711 -14.52 -5.50 -32.58
C ASN A 711 -14.05 -4.47 -31.55
N GLN A 712 -13.13 -4.88 -30.68
CA GLN A 712 -12.53 -4.03 -29.64
C GLN A 712 -11.38 -3.18 -30.19
N GLN A 713 -10.83 -3.54 -31.36
CA GLN A 713 -9.66 -2.89 -31.99
C GLN A 713 -8.47 -2.84 -31.03
N SER A 714 -8.19 -3.97 -30.38
CA SER A 714 -7.12 -4.10 -29.40
C SER A 714 -6.35 -5.40 -29.61
N PRO A 715 -5.02 -5.38 -29.38
CA PRO A 715 -4.21 -6.58 -29.38
C PRO A 715 -4.39 -7.41 -28.10
N TYR A 716 -4.15 -8.70 -28.24
CA TYR A 716 -4.05 -9.62 -27.11
C TYR A 716 -3.13 -10.80 -27.45
N TYR A 717 -2.70 -11.55 -26.45
CA TYR A 717 -2.01 -12.84 -26.65
C TYR A 717 -2.35 -13.81 -25.53
N HIS A 718 -2.07 -15.09 -25.75
CA HIS A 718 -2.17 -16.12 -24.72
C HIS A 718 -0.83 -16.75 -24.43
N TYR A 719 -0.62 -17.08 -23.16
CA TYR A 719 0.54 -17.85 -22.71
C TYR A 719 0.12 -18.85 -21.64
N LYS A 720 1.04 -19.76 -21.30
CA LYS A 720 0.85 -20.73 -20.22
C LYS A 720 1.86 -20.43 -19.13
N ASP A 721 1.41 -20.30 -17.89
CA ASP A 721 2.32 -20.08 -16.75
C ASP A 721 3.11 -21.36 -16.42
N GLN A 722 4.02 -21.26 -15.44
CA GLN A 722 4.84 -22.40 -14.99
C GLN A 722 4.00 -23.50 -14.31
N ALA A 723 2.85 -23.16 -13.73
CA ALA A 723 1.92 -24.09 -13.10
C ALA A 723 1.00 -24.79 -14.12
N GLY A 724 1.01 -24.33 -15.37
CA GLY A 724 0.23 -24.85 -16.45
C GLY A 724 -1.14 -24.20 -16.66
N HIS A 725 -1.44 -23.08 -15.98
CA HIS A 725 -2.65 -22.29 -16.24
C HIS A 725 -2.51 -21.47 -17.52
N PHE A 726 -3.62 -21.35 -18.25
CA PHE A 726 -3.67 -20.45 -19.40
C PHE A 726 -3.94 -19.03 -18.94
N HIS A 727 -3.26 -18.09 -19.59
CA HIS A 727 -3.40 -16.67 -19.38
C HIS A 727 -3.73 -15.99 -20.70
N GLN A 728 -4.53 -14.92 -20.64
CA GLN A 728 -4.80 -14.05 -21.77
C GLN A 728 -4.50 -12.60 -21.37
N VAL A 729 -3.61 -11.96 -22.12
CA VAL A 729 -3.16 -10.60 -21.85
C VAL A 729 -3.72 -9.67 -22.91
N TRP A 730 -4.46 -8.65 -22.48
CA TRP A 730 -5.03 -7.62 -23.34
C TRP A 730 -4.36 -6.28 -23.06
N TYR A 731 -4.04 -5.53 -24.12
CA TYR A 731 -3.28 -4.28 -23.99
C TYR A 731 -3.57 -3.35 -25.17
N ASP A 732 -2.94 -2.17 -25.15
CA ASP A 732 -2.93 -1.22 -26.27
C ASP A 732 -1.51 -1.09 -26.83
N ASP A 733 -1.42 -0.93 -28.15
CA ASP A 733 -0.16 -0.82 -28.89
C ASP A 733 -0.23 0.32 -29.92
N PRO A 734 0.84 0.59 -30.69
CA PRO A 734 0.85 1.70 -31.65
C PRO A 734 -0.31 1.65 -32.64
N GLN A 735 -0.80 0.47 -33.03
CA GLN A 735 -1.92 0.32 -33.95
C GLN A 735 -3.24 0.76 -33.28
N SER A 736 -3.56 0.24 -32.09
CA SER A 736 -4.81 0.60 -31.40
C SER A 736 -4.82 2.06 -30.93
N ILE A 737 -3.67 2.57 -30.48
CA ILE A 737 -3.51 3.98 -30.07
C ILE A 737 -3.66 4.92 -31.26
N SER A 738 -3.09 4.61 -32.42
CA SER A 738 -3.21 5.47 -33.61
C SER A 738 -4.67 5.61 -34.08
N LEU A 739 -5.49 4.56 -33.93
CA LEU A 739 -6.92 4.63 -34.22
C LEU A 739 -7.65 5.61 -33.28
N LYS A 740 -7.30 5.59 -32.00
CA LYS A 740 -7.85 6.50 -30.97
C LYS A 740 -7.38 7.93 -31.18
N ALA A 741 -6.10 8.14 -31.45
CA ALA A 741 -5.52 9.45 -31.74
C ALA A 741 -6.12 10.09 -33.01
N SER A 742 -6.42 9.29 -34.04
CA SER A 742 -7.14 9.76 -35.23
C SER A 742 -8.54 10.28 -34.90
N TYR A 743 -9.22 9.65 -33.92
CA TYR A 743 -10.52 10.12 -33.44
C TYR A 743 -10.43 11.46 -32.70
N VAL A 744 -9.40 11.64 -31.86
CA VAL A 744 -9.12 12.91 -31.16
C VAL A 744 -9.06 14.07 -32.15
N GLN A 745 -8.30 13.89 -33.24
CA GLN A 745 -8.20 14.89 -34.31
C GLN A 745 -9.54 15.13 -35.01
N LYS A 746 -10.24 14.05 -35.40
CA LYS A 746 -11.51 14.12 -36.14
C LYS A 746 -12.63 14.83 -35.36
N ARG A 747 -12.70 14.64 -34.03
CA ARG A 747 -13.70 15.29 -33.17
C ARG A 747 -13.24 16.65 -32.64
N GLY A 748 -12.01 17.07 -32.94
CA GLY A 748 -11.46 18.33 -32.44
C GLY A 748 -11.24 18.34 -30.93
N ILE A 749 -11.05 17.16 -30.31
CA ILE A 749 -10.69 16.99 -28.90
C ILE A 749 -9.35 17.71 -28.63
N LEU A 750 -9.13 18.24 -27.42
CA LEU A 750 -7.96 19.09 -27.12
C LEU A 750 -6.64 18.37 -27.37
N GLY A 751 -6.56 17.10 -26.95
CA GLY A 751 -5.35 16.30 -27.08
C GLY A 751 -5.51 14.89 -26.56
N ILE A 752 -4.37 14.23 -26.37
CA ILE A 752 -4.26 12.87 -25.83
C ILE A 752 -3.28 12.86 -24.66
N GLY A 753 -3.42 11.91 -23.76
CA GLY A 753 -2.52 11.70 -22.66
C GLY A 753 -2.53 10.24 -22.22
N MET A 754 -1.69 9.88 -21.26
CA MET A 754 -1.43 8.47 -20.95
C MET A 754 -1.26 8.24 -19.45
N TRP A 755 -1.80 7.12 -18.99
CA TRP A 755 -1.47 6.53 -17.69
C TRP A 755 -0.67 5.24 -17.92
N HIS A 756 0.62 5.18 -17.56
CA HIS A 756 1.50 6.32 -17.30
C HIS A 756 2.83 6.14 -18.06
N ALA A 757 3.61 7.20 -18.21
CA ALA A 757 4.76 7.20 -19.13
C ALA A 757 5.88 6.22 -18.74
N ASN A 758 5.98 5.87 -17.46
CA ASN A 758 6.98 4.93 -16.94
C ASN A 758 6.69 3.46 -17.29
N CYS A 759 5.56 3.15 -17.94
CA CYS A 759 5.25 1.77 -18.35
C CYS A 759 6.06 1.25 -19.56
N LEU A 760 6.76 2.13 -20.27
CA LEU A 760 7.61 1.76 -21.42
C LEU A 760 9.01 1.32 -20.99
N ASP A 761 9.71 0.63 -21.90
CA ASP A 761 11.10 0.20 -21.69
C ASP A 761 12.07 1.25 -22.25
N TYR A 762 12.68 2.03 -21.35
CA TYR A 762 13.70 3.03 -21.70
C TYR A 762 15.13 2.50 -21.59
N SER A 763 15.33 1.18 -21.62
CA SER A 763 16.67 0.58 -21.62
C SER A 763 17.43 0.83 -22.92
N GLY A 764 18.74 0.56 -22.90
CA GLY A 764 19.62 0.77 -24.05
C GLY A 764 19.37 -0.18 -25.23
N ASP A 765 18.53 -1.20 -25.06
CA ASP A 765 18.22 -2.24 -26.05
C ASP A 765 17.56 -1.65 -27.31
N ALA A 766 17.97 -2.16 -28.48
CA ALA A 766 17.52 -1.61 -29.76
C ALA A 766 16.03 -1.84 -30.02
N ILE A 767 15.50 -3.00 -29.62
CA ILE A 767 14.09 -3.35 -29.79
C ILE A 767 13.25 -2.51 -28.82
N ALA A 768 13.68 -2.41 -27.55
CA ALA A 768 13.02 -1.57 -26.55
C ALA A 768 12.92 -0.09 -27.00
N LYS A 769 14.01 0.48 -27.54
CA LYS A 769 14.02 1.83 -28.09
C LYS A 769 13.02 2.01 -29.22
N GLN A 770 13.01 1.09 -30.19
CA GLN A 770 12.07 1.14 -31.30
C GLN A 770 10.61 1.08 -30.80
N GLN A 771 10.29 0.15 -29.92
CA GLN A 771 8.94 0.00 -29.35
C GLN A 771 8.50 1.25 -28.58
N THR A 772 9.42 1.84 -27.81
CA THR A 772 9.16 3.09 -27.08
C THR A 772 8.92 4.26 -28.03
N GLU A 773 9.74 4.42 -29.08
CA GLU A 773 9.55 5.45 -30.10
C GLU A 773 8.20 5.29 -30.84
N GLU A 774 7.80 4.06 -31.16
CA GLU A 774 6.52 3.77 -31.83
C GLU A 774 5.33 4.15 -30.95
N MET A 775 5.38 3.92 -29.64
CA MET A 775 4.34 4.34 -28.70
C MET A 775 4.21 5.86 -28.61
N TRP A 776 5.33 6.59 -28.56
CA TRP A 776 5.31 8.06 -28.59
C TRP A 776 4.80 8.60 -29.93
N LYS A 777 5.18 7.98 -31.06
CA LYS A 777 4.69 8.36 -32.40
C LYS A 777 3.20 8.12 -32.56
N ALA A 778 2.65 7.06 -31.95
CA ALA A 778 1.23 6.73 -32.05
C ALA A 778 0.31 7.80 -31.44
N LEU A 779 0.81 8.64 -30.53
CA LEU A 779 0.03 9.76 -29.96
C LEU A 779 -0.35 10.81 -31.00
N LYS A 780 0.49 11.00 -32.04
CA LYS A 780 0.29 11.94 -33.14
C LYS A 780 0.43 11.20 -34.46
N PRO A 781 -0.61 10.48 -34.93
CA PRO A 781 -0.53 9.82 -36.21
C PRO A 781 -0.30 10.87 -37.30
N ASN A 782 0.75 10.67 -38.10
CA ASN A 782 1.01 11.46 -39.30
C ASN A 782 -0.16 11.21 -40.27
N LEU A 783 -0.81 12.28 -40.71
CA LEU A 783 -1.82 12.25 -41.77
C LEU A 783 -1.19 12.00 -43.14
#